data_AF-A0A3D1BK16-F1
#
_entry.id   AF-A0A3D1BK16-F1
#
_cell.length_a   1.000
_cell.length_b   1.000
_cell.length_c   1.000
_cell.angle_alpha   90.00
_cell.angle_beta   90.00
_cell.angle_gamma   90.00
#
_symmetry.space_group_name_H-M   'P 1'
#
loop_
_entity.id
_entity.type
_entity.pdbx_description
1 polymer ?
#
loop_
_entity_poly.entity_id
_entity_poly.type
_entity_poly.pdbx_seq_one_letter_code
_entity_poly.pdbx_strand_id
1 'polypeptide(L)'
;MGFWSDIKRDYKAVFEKDPAARSALEVIFAYSGFHAILLHRVNHFLWNIGIPVVPRLLSHLSRFFTGIEIHPAAKIGPGFFIDHGMGVVIGETAEIGENALLYQGVTLGGTGKEKGKRHPTLGRNVVVGAGAKILGAIAIGDYVKIGANSVVLNSVPDNSIVVGIPGRIIKKKVVKILQEGPVEMLDHVHLPDPLEDKFKRLEEYILELEKRIEKLEGKGTTIRIHNTLTGKKEEFIPIVPKRVGMYACGVTVYDRCHLGHARSAIAFDVIRKYLQYKGFEVKYVRNFTDIDDKIIAKAAAEKMSVEDVAKKYTDEYYRDMEKLGVERADIEPKATEHIKEIIDIVQALIEKGFAYTADGDVYFEVSKFSGYGKLSKREKDEMLAVARVEINERKRDPMDFALWKASKEGEPAWKSPWGLGRPGWHIECTAMAIKHLGESFDIHGGGADLIFPHHENEIAQSEAFTGKPFVKYWLHNGFITIDREKMSKSLGNFFTIEEVLTKYDPEVVRFFLLSTHYRSLIEFSDEQLKEAEASLDRFYATRIRIDDFLSVRGDSAGGKISSVAVSAPSDKAFEETIDSFKGKFDSAMGDDFNTALALGYIFELVREINRFLDRMPYGEKARQLVINALNAILDAGRVFNLFRRTPKEWYLALKDMKGVPLSEAEILSRIHERQEARYRKDWVAADTIRKELEESGILLEDKKDKTDWKVKV
;
A
#
# COMPACT_ATOMS: atom_id res chain seq x y z
N MET A 1 -74.46 -19.01 -0.99
CA MET A 1 -73.46 -20.07 -0.81
C MET A 1 -74.13 -21.19 -0.04
N GLY A 2 -74.15 -22.41 -0.58
CA GLY A 2 -74.80 -23.56 0.02
C GLY A 2 -73.75 -24.51 0.60
N PHE A 3 -74.11 -25.25 1.65
CA PHE A 3 -73.26 -26.26 2.29
C PHE A 3 -72.51 -27.15 1.27
N TRP A 4 -73.21 -27.61 0.23
CA TRP A 4 -72.65 -28.44 -0.84
C TRP A 4 -71.75 -27.68 -1.84
N SER A 5 -72.01 -26.38 -2.07
CA SER A 5 -71.14 -25.58 -2.97
C SER A 5 -69.78 -25.36 -2.36
N ASP A 6 -69.72 -25.19 -1.04
CA ASP A 6 -68.49 -24.86 -0.33
C ASP A 6 -67.59 -26.10 -0.24
N ILE A 7 -68.16 -27.27 0.07
CA ILE A 7 -67.46 -28.57 0.03
C ILE A 7 -66.88 -28.82 -1.38
N LYS A 8 -67.67 -28.56 -2.43
CA LYS A 8 -67.21 -28.75 -3.81
C LYS A 8 -66.03 -27.83 -4.15
N ARG A 9 -66.01 -26.60 -3.64
CA ARG A 9 -64.91 -25.64 -3.86
C ARG A 9 -63.66 -26.03 -3.09
N ASP A 10 -63.78 -26.49 -1.85
CA ASP A 10 -62.63 -27.00 -1.08
C ASP A 10 -62.03 -28.24 -1.72
N TYR A 11 -62.88 -29.16 -2.20
CA TYR A 11 -62.44 -30.33 -2.93
C TYR A 11 -61.65 -29.95 -4.19
N LYS A 12 -62.14 -28.96 -4.95
CA LYS A 12 -61.44 -28.44 -6.14
C LYS A 12 -60.10 -27.78 -5.76
N ALA A 13 -60.05 -27.07 -4.64
CA ALA A 13 -58.85 -26.38 -4.18
C ALA A 13 -57.67 -27.33 -3.93
N VAL A 14 -57.92 -28.59 -3.56
CA VAL A 14 -56.87 -29.61 -3.40
C VAL A 14 -56.12 -29.81 -4.72
N PHE A 15 -56.83 -30.02 -5.83
CA PHE A 15 -56.22 -30.22 -7.14
C PHE A 15 -55.58 -28.95 -7.71
N GLU A 16 -56.09 -27.78 -7.36
CA GLU A 16 -55.55 -26.49 -7.84
C GLU A 16 -54.24 -26.12 -7.13
N LYS A 17 -54.05 -26.57 -5.88
CA LYS A 17 -52.96 -26.09 -5.01
C LYS A 17 -51.92 -27.16 -4.67
N ASP A 18 -52.25 -28.44 -4.77
CA ASP A 18 -51.31 -29.53 -4.56
C ASP A 18 -51.09 -30.34 -5.86
N PRO A 19 -49.91 -30.20 -6.51
CA PRO A 19 -49.59 -30.96 -7.72
C PRO A 19 -49.45 -32.47 -7.47
N ALA A 20 -49.38 -32.92 -6.20
CA ALA A 20 -49.35 -34.34 -5.86
C ALA A 20 -50.73 -35.02 -5.90
N ALA A 21 -51.84 -34.26 -5.97
CA ALA A 21 -53.18 -34.81 -6.02
C ALA A 21 -53.49 -35.43 -7.40
N ARG A 22 -53.44 -36.77 -7.51
CA ARG A 22 -53.55 -37.46 -8.82
C ARG A 22 -54.96 -37.95 -9.13
N SER A 23 -55.79 -38.22 -8.11
CA SER A 23 -57.13 -38.78 -8.34
C SER A 23 -58.18 -38.35 -7.32
N ALA A 24 -59.45 -38.44 -7.71
CA ALA A 24 -60.59 -38.14 -6.85
C ALA A 24 -60.66 -39.01 -5.60
N LEU A 25 -60.38 -40.31 -5.74
CA LEU A 25 -60.42 -41.27 -4.63
C LEU A 25 -59.30 -40.98 -3.62
N GLU A 26 -58.12 -40.61 -4.10
CA GLU A 26 -56.99 -40.24 -3.25
C GLU A 26 -57.33 -39.03 -2.37
N VAL A 27 -57.91 -37.97 -2.94
CA VAL A 27 -58.33 -36.80 -2.15
C VAL A 27 -59.42 -37.16 -1.13
N ILE A 28 -60.39 -38.00 -1.52
CA ILE A 28 -61.49 -38.40 -0.63
C ILE A 28 -61.02 -39.29 0.52
N PHE A 29 -60.00 -40.12 0.34
CA PHE A 29 -59.60 -41.13 1.34
C PHE A 29 -58.27 -40.86 2.04
N ALA A 30 -57.38 -40.03 1.49
CA ALA A 30 -56.01 -39.86 1.99
C ALA A 30 -55.61 -38.41 2.35
N TYR A 31 -56.40 -37.39 1.96
CA TYR A 31 -56.06 -35.99 2.26
C TYR A 31 -56.62 -35.54 3.62
N SER A 32 -55.79 -35.63 4.65
CA SER A 32 -56.14 -35.23 6.03
C SER A 32 -56.61 -33.78 6.14
N GLY A 33 -56.02 -32.86 5.35
CA GLY A 33 -56.45 -31.46 5.26
C GLY A 33 -57.89 -31.33 4.76
N PHE A 34 -58.25 -32.04 3.69
CA PHE A 34 -59.61 -32.05 3.16
C PHE A 34 -60.61 -32.68 4.13
N HIS A 35 -60.24 -33.80 4.78
CA HIS A 35 -61.07 -34.44 5.80
C HIS A 35 -61.39 -33.51 6.98
N ALA A 36 -60.38 -32.78 7.47
CA ALA A 36 -60.56 -31.84 8.58
C ALA A 36 -61.54 -30.71 8.20
N ILE A 37 -61.45 -30.19 6.98
CA ILE A 37 -62.35 -29.14 6.49
C ILE A 37 -63.76 -29.69 6.29
N LEU A 38 -63.91 -30.87 5.70
CA LEU A 38 -65.22 -31.52 5.49
C LEU A 38 -65.93 -31.77 6.83
N LEU A 39 -65.23 -32.35 7.80
CA LEU A 39 -65.76 -32.59 9.14
C LEU A 39 -66.06 -31.27 9.86
N HIS A 40 -65.22 -30.24 9.69
CA HIS A 40 -65.50 -28.91 10.21
C HIS A 40 -66.78 -28.33 9.63
N ARG A 41 -67.05 -28.44 8.32
CA ARG A 41 -68.30 -27.92 7.73
C ARG A 41 -69.53 -28.59 8.33
N VAL A 42 -69.48 -29.91 8.54
CA VAL A 42 -70.56 -30.64 9.24
C VAL A 42 -70.70 -30.14 10.68
N ASN A 43 -69.59 -30.04 11.42
CA ASN A 43 -69.60 -29.57 12.81
C ASN A 43 -70.09 -28.12 12.95
N HIS A 44 -69.69 -27.24 12.03
CA HIS A 44 -70.11 -25.85 11.98
C HIS A 44 -71.61 -25.73 11.68
N PHE A 45 -72.14 -26.58 10.79
CA PHE A 45 -73.57 -26.67 10.55
C PHE A 45 -74.33 -27.10 11.81
N LEU A 46 -73.90 -28.19 12.46
CA LEU A 46 -74.50 -28.68 13.71
C LEU A 46 -74.44 -27.63 14.84
N TRP A 47 -73.34 -26.87 14.91
CA TRP A 47 -73.16 -25.77 15.84
C TRP A 47 -74.17 -24.63 15.58
N ASN A 48 -74.37 -24.25 14.32
CA ASN A 48 -75.28 -23.15 13.94
C ASN A 48 -76.76 -23.50 14.13
N ILE A 49 -77.15 -24.78 14.07
CA ILE A 49 -78.51 -25.22 14.41
C ILE A 49 -78.72 -25.41 15.93
N GLY A 50 -77.74 -25.03 16.76
CA GLY A 50 -77.85 -24.99 18.21
C GLY A 50 -77.64 -26.33 18.92
N ILE A 51 -77.07 -27.35 18.25
CA ILE A 51 -76.74 -28.61 18.91
C ILE A 51 -75.57 -28.36 19.87
N PRO A 52 -75.68 -28.70 21.16
CA PRO A 52 -74.76 -28.24 22.19
C PRO A 52 -73.39 -28.93 22.14
N VAL A 53 -73.19 -30.03 22.88
CA VAL A 53 -71.85 -30.60 23.12
C VAL A 53 -71.31 -31.37 21.91
N VAL A 54 -72.21 -31.85 21.03
CA VAL A 54 -71.88 -32.77 19.93
C VAL A 54 -70.86 -32.20 18.94
N PRO A 55 -70.98 -30.96 18.41
CA PRO A 55 -69.99 -30.41 17.49
C PRO A 55 -68.60 -30.30 18.11
N ARG A 56 -68.52 -30.02 19.42
CA ARG A 56 -67.24 -29.92 20.13
C ARG A 56 -66.59 -31.30 20.27
N LEU A 57 -67.36 -32.33 20.63
CA LEU A 57 -66.86 -33.69 20.70
C LEU A 57 -66.37 -34.20 19.32
N LEU A 58 -67.14 -33.94 18.27
CA LEU A 58 -66.76 -34.29 16.89
C LEU A 58 -65.52 -33.53 16.41
N SER A 59 -65.32 -32.28 16.84
CA SER A 59 -64.08 -31.56 16.54
C SER A 59 -62.84 -32.19 17.19
N HIS A 60 -62.98 -32.76 18.38
CA HIS A 60 -61.88 -33.50 19.03
C HIS A 60 -61.58 -34.82 18.31
N LEU A 61 -62.61 -35.50 17.82
CA LEU A 61 -62.43 -36.71 17.02
C LEU A 61 -61.76 -36.39 15.68
N SER A 62 -62.19 -35.32 15.00
CA SER A 62 -61.54 -34.80 13.79
C SER A 62 -60.07 -34.50 14.05
N ARG A 63 -59.74 -33.83 15.16
CA ARG A 63 -58.36 -33.56 15.57
C ARG A 63 -57.55 -34.83 15.77
N PHE A 64 -58.11 -35.84 16.41
CA PHE A 64 -57.43 -37.11 16.65
C PHE A 64 -57.04 -37.81 15.34
N PHE A 65 -57.92 -37.82 14.33
CA PHE A 65 -57.65 -38.48 13.05
C PHE A 65 -56.79 -37.66 12.09
N THR A 66 -56.91 -36.34 12.11
CA THR A 66 -56.26 -35.46 11.10
C THR A 66 -55.03 -34.72 11.62
N GLY A 67 -54.86 -34.60 12.94
CA GLY A 67 -53.84 -33.75 13.55
C GLY A 67 -54.13 -32.24 13.44
N ILE A 68 -55.29 -31.85 12.92
CA ILE A 68 -55.72 -30.46 12.70
C ILE A 68 -56.82 -30.11 13.70
N GLU A 69 -56.62 -29.06 14.49
CA GLU A 69 -57.61 -28.56 15.44
C GLU A 69 -58.37 -27.37 14.85
N ILE A 70 -59.65 -27.56 14.53
CA ILE A 70 -60.55 -26.48 14.08
C ILE A 70 -61.73 -26.39 15.03
N HIS A 71 -61.91 -25.22 15.66
CA HIS A 71 -63.06 -25.00 16.53
C HIS A 71 -64.37 -24.97 15.71
N PRO A 72 -65.48 -25.60 16.17
CA PRO A 72 -66.75 -25.62 15.43
C PRO A 72 -67.30 -24.23 15.09
N ALA A 73 -67.14 -23.25 15.99
CA ALA A 73 -67.61 -21.88 15.79
C ALA A 73 -66.78 -21.03 14.79
N ALA A 74 -65.58 -21.49 14.38
CA ALA A 74 -64.76 -20.76 13.43
C ALA A 74 -65.49 -20.63 12.09
N LYS A 75 -65.33 -19.48 11.41
CA LYS A 75 -65.99 -19.22 10.12
C LYS A 75 -64.97 -19.38 9.00
N ILE A 76 -65.21 -20.31 8.09
CA ILE A 76 -64.28 -20.65 7.01
C ILE A 76 -64.98 -20.50 5.66
N GLY A 77 -64.46 -19.58 4.84
CA GLY A 77 -64.90 -19.34 3.47
C GLY A 77 -64.59 -20.54 2.55
N PRO A 78 -65.23 -20.60 1.38
CA PRO A 78 -65.03 -21.70 0.43
C PRO A 78 -63.67 -21.61 -0.31
N GLY A 79 -63.10 -22.76 -0.68
CA GLY A 79 -61.81 -22.89 -1.36
C GLY A 79 -60.61 -22.93 -0.39
N PHE A 80 -60.88 -23.13 0.89
CA PHE A 80 -59.85 -23.21 1.92
C PHE A 80 -59.05 -24.49 1.73
N PHE A 81 -57.73 -24.40 1.83
CA PHE A 81 -56.84 -25.54 1.67
C PHE A 81 -55.84 -25.58 2.83
N ILE A 82 -55.65 -26.77 3.39
CA ILE A 82 -54.64 -27.03 4.42
C ILE A 82 -53.67 -28.05 3.84
N ASP A 83 -52.44 -27.62 3.60
CA ASP A 83 -51.38 -28.48 3.10
C ASP A 83 -50.53 -29.01 4.26
N HIS A 84 -50.26 -30.32 4.27
CA HIS A 84 -49.54 -31.01 5.33
C HIS A 84 -50.00 -30.67 6.77
N GLY A 85 -51.29 -30.46 7.03
CA GLY A 85 -51.83 -29.73 8.20
C GLY A 85 -51.53 -30.18 9.64
N MET A 86 -50.62 -31.12 9.90
CA MET A 86 -50.25 -31.55 11.24
C MET A 86 -49.92 -30.35 12.15
N GLY A 87 -50.59 -30.26 13.30
CA GLY A 87 -50.36 -29.21 14.28
C GLY A 87 -50.97 -27.85 13.94
N VAL A 88 -51.86 -27.77 12.94
CA VAL A 88 -52.64 -26.55 12.66
C VAL A 88 -53.70 -26.35 13.75
N VAL A 89 -53.78 -25.13 14.29
CA VAL A 89 -54.73 -24.75 15.35
C VAL A 89 -55.52 -23.51 14.92
N ILE A 90 -56.84 -23.66 14.77
CA ILE A 90 -57.78 -22.61 14.39
C ILE A 90 -58.77 -22.40 15.54
N GLY A 91 -58.68 -21.24 16.19
CA GLY A 91 -59.48 -20.95 17.37
C GLY A 91 -60.92 -20.51 17.09
N GLU A 92 -61.72 -20.46 18.17
CA GLU A 92 -63.18 -20.28 18.16
C GLU A 92 -63.72 -19.12 17.33
N THR A 93 -63.08 -17.96 17.42
CA THR A 93 -63.56 -16.74 16.78
C THR A 93 -62.74 -16.41 15.53
N ALA A 94 -61.99 -17.39 14.99
CA ALA A 94 -61.21 -17.18 13.78
C ALA A 94 -62.15 -17.05 12.57
N GLU A 95 -61.82 -16.12 11.68
CA GLU A 95 -62.53 -15.94 10.42
C GLU A 95 -61.53 -16.08 9.28
N ILE A 96 -61.83 -16.95 8.32
CA ILE A 96 -60.94 -17.26 7.21
C ILE A 96 -61.69 -16.97 5.91
N GLY A 97 -61.14 -16.07 5.10
CA GLY A 97 -61.67 -15.70 3.81
C GLY A 97 -61.52 -16.79 2.74
N GLU A 98 -62.04 -16.51 1.56
CA GLU A 98 -62.01 -17.42 0.43
C GLU A 98 -60.59 -17.76 -0.03
N ASN A 99 -60.39 -19.00 -0.50
CA ASN A 99 -59.14 -19.44 -1.12
C ASN A 99 -57.88 -19.33 -0.24
N ALA A 100 -58.00 -19.22 1.08
CA ALA A 100 -56.85 -19.21 1.96
C ALA A 100 -56.11 -20.57 1.96
N LEU A 101 -54.82 -20.54 2.28
CA LEU A 101 -53.93 -21.71 2.35
C LEU A 101 -53.13 -21.67 3.64
N LEU A 102 -53.22 -22.71 4.47
CA LEU A 102 -52.36 -22.89 5.64
C LEU A 102 -51.46 -24.12 5.48
N TYR A 103 -50.21 -23.99 5.90
CA TYR A 103 -49.27 -25.10 6.01
C TYR A 103 -49.25 -25.68 7.44
N GLN A 104 -48.46 -26.73 7.64
CA GLN A 104 -48.28 -27.40 8.94
C GLN A 104 -47.91 -26.44 10.08
N GLY A 105 -48.37 -26.75 11.31
CA GLY A 105 -47.97 -26.02 12.51
C GLY A 105 -48.45 -24.56 12.61
N VAL A 106 -49.37 -24.12 11.73
CA VAL A 106 -49.92 -22.77 11.78
C VAL A 106 -50.87 -22.61 12.96
N THR A 107 -50.70 -21.53 13.73
CA THR A 107 -51.58 -21.21 14.87
C THR A 107 -52.31 -19.88 14.64
N LEU A 108 -53.64 -19.94 14.55
CA LEU A 108 -54.54 -18.79 14.60
C LEU A 108 -55.07 -18.65 16.04
N GLY A 109 -54.25 -18.04 16.89
CA GLY A 109 -54.42 -18.04 18.34
C GLY A 109 -55.05 -16.76 18.87
N GLY A 110 -55.71 -16.89 20.02
CA GLY A 110 -56.27 -15.74 20.74
C GLY A 110 -55.26 -15.10 21.68
N THR A 111 -55.37 -13.78 21.88
CA THR A 111 -54.63 -13.05 22.93
C THR A 111 -55.59 -12.60 24.04
N GLY A 112 -55.25 -12.85 25.31
CA GLY A 112 -56.03 -12.38 26.46
C GLY A 112 -57.13 -13.35 26.97
N LYS A 113 -57.81 -12.95 28.06
CA LYS A 113 -58.89 -13.71 28.74
C LYS A 113 -60.31 -13.15 28.49
N GLU A 114 -60.45 -12.17 27.61
CA GLU A 114 -61.70 -11.45 27.38
C GLU A 114 -62.73 -12.27 26.58
N LYS A 115 -64.02 -12.05 26.88
CA LYS A 115 -65.13 -12.67 26.14
C LYS A 115 -65.44 -11.83 24.90
N GLY A 116 -65.19 -12.37 23.70
CA GLY A 116 -65.42 -11.68 22.42
C GLY A 116 -64.51 -12.17 21.29
N LYS A 117 -64.41 -11.39 20.21
CA LYS A 117 -63.47 -11.64 19.10
C LYS A 117 -62.04 -11.58 19.63
N ARG A 118 -61.33 -12.72 19.60
CA ARG A 118 -59.97 -12.85 20.16
C ARG A 118 -58.95 -13.43 19.19
N HIS A 119 -59.42 -14.12 18.15
CA HIS A 119 -58.61 -14.76 17.09
C HIS A 119 -58.59 -13.90 15.82
N PRO A 120 -57.62 -14.12 14.91
CA PRO A 120 -57.46 -13.29 13.72
C PRO A 120 -58.58 -13.48 12.69
N THR A 121 -58.71 -12.47 11.82
CA THR A 121 -59.50 -12.53 10.58
C THR A 121 -58.54 -12.51 9.39
N LEU A 122 -58.61 -13.54 8.55
CA LEU A 122 -57.84 -13.66 7.30
C LEU A 122 -58.71 -13.27 6.12
N GLY A 123 -58.21 -12.41 5.25
CA GLY A 123 -58.83 -12.04 3.98
C GLY A 123 -58.79 -13.17 2.95
N ARG A 124 -59.08 -12.81 1.70
CA ARG A 124 -59.10 -13.73 0.56
C ARG A 124 -57.69 -13.99 0.03
N ASN A 125 -57.45 -15.21 -0.46
CA ASN A 125 -56.18 -15.65 -1.05
C ASN A 125 -54.97 -15.43 -0.11
N VAL A 126 -55.17 -15.58 1.20
CA VAL A 126 -54.08 -15.48 2.18
C VAL A 126 -53.33 -16.81 2.26
N VAL A 127 -52.01 -16.76 2.17
CA VAL A 127 -51.13 -17.93 2.35
C VAL A 127 -50.36 -17.79 3.65
N VAL A 128 -50.40 -18.80 4.51
CA VAL A 128 -49.69 -18.81 5.78
C VAL A 128 -48.73 -19.99 5.82
N GLY A 129 -47.43 -19.67 5.76
CA GLY A 129 -46.34 -20.62 5.75
C GLY A 129 -46.21 -21.44 7.04
N ALA A 130 -45.48 -22.55 6.93
CA ALA A 130 -45.36 -23.54 8.00
C ALA A 130 -44.87 -22.92 9.32
N GLY A 131 -45.49 -23.30 10.45
CA GLY A 131 -45.09 -22.89 11.80
C GLY A 131 -45.42 -21.43 12.18
N ALA A 132 -46.07 -20.66 11.30
CA ALA A 132 -46.41 -19.27 11.58
C ALA A 132 -47.51 -19.14 12.65
N LYS A 133 -47.38 -18.11 13.50
CA LYS A 133 -48.32 -17.81 14.59
C LYS A 133 -48.93 -16.45 14.37
N ILE A 134 -50.25 -16.41 14.16
CA ILE A 134 -51.03 -15.18 14.00
C ILE A 134 -51.90 -15.06 15.25
N LEU A 135 -51.59 -14.08 16.09
CA LEU A 135 -52.11 -14.01 17.45
C LEU A 135 -52.91 -12.73 17.67
N GLY A 136 -54.12 -12.89 18.20
CA GLY A 136 -54.99 -11.79 18.61
C GLY A 136 -56.06 -11.43 17.58
N ALA A 137 -56.91 -10.48 17.95
CA ALA A 137 -58.01 -9.98 17.12
C ALA A 137 -57.50 -9.00 16.04
N ILE A 138 -56.61 -9.49 15.18
CA ILE A 138 -55.98 -8.72 14.10
C ILE A 138 -56.55 -9.12 12.74
N ALA A 139 -56.53 -8.16 11.80
CA ALA A 139 -56.99 -8.37 10.43
C ALA A 139 -55.80 -8.56 9.49
N ILE A 140 -55.81 -9.65 8.73
CA ILE A 140 -54.88 -9.91 7.63
C ILE A 140 -55.64 -9.63 6.34
N GLY A 141 -55.17 -8.67 5.55
CA GLY A 141 -55.80 -8.23 4.30
C GLY A 141 -55.83 -9.31 3.21
N ASP A 142 -56.42 -8.94 2.08
CA ASP A 142 -56.51 -9.80 0.90
C ASP A 142 -55.14 -9.96 0.22
N TYR A 143 -54.86 -11.13 -0.38
CA TYR A 143 -53.63 -11.44 -1.11
C TYR A 143 -52.35 -11.29 -0.27
N VAL A 144 -52.43 -11.63 1.01
CA VAL A 144 -51.28 -11.57 1.93
C VAL A 144 -50.55 -12.92 1.99
N LYS A 145 -49.22 -12.89 2.03
CA LYS A 145 -48.37 -14.06 2.24
C LYS A 145 -47.58 -13.91 3.54
N ILE A 146 -47.75 -14.85 4.46
CA ILE A 146 -47.01 -14.90 5.73
C ILE A 146 -45.96 -15.99 5.62
N GLY A 147 -44.69 -15.62 5.77
CA GLY A 147 -43.55 -16.54 5.69
C GLY A 147 -43.53 -17.55 6.84
N ALA A 148 -42.84 -18.66 6.62
CA ALA A 148 -42.69 -19.72 7.62
C ALA A 148 -42.13 -19.18 8.96
N ASN A 149 -42.58 -19.76 10.07
CA ASN A 149 -42.21 -19.42 11.46
C ASN A 149 -42.45 -17.96 11.90
N SER A 150 -43.11 -17.15 11.08
CA SER A 150 -43.36 -15.75 11.42
C SER A 150 -44.35 -15.60 12.57
N VAL A 151 -44.14 -14.60 13.43
CA VAL A 151 -45.07 -14.28 14.53
C VAL A 151 -45.74 -12.95 14.26
N VAL A 152 -46.99 -12.98 13.80
CA VAL A 152 -47.76 -11.80 13.40
C VAL A 152 -48.65 -11.35 14.55
N LEU A 153 -48.36 -10.15 15.06
CA LEU A 153 -49.02 -9.55 16.22
C LEU A 153 -49.84 -8.29 15.88
N ASN A 154 -49.74 -7.79 14.65
CA ASN A 154 -50.40 -6.57 14.19
C ASN A 154 -51.15 -6.85 12.89
N SER A 155 -52.22 -6.08 12.63
CA SER A 155 -52.97 -6.15 11.37
C SER A 155 -52.08 -5.87 10.16
N VAL A 156 -52.33 -6.59 9.06
CA VAL A 156 -51.52 -6.56 7.84
C VAL A 156 -52.40 -6.08 6.68
N PRO A 157 -51.99 -5.06 5.91
CA PRO A 157 -52.77 -4.56 4.79
C PRO A 157 -52.71 -5.51 3.58
N ASP A 158 -53.66 -5.36 2.64
CA ASP A 158 -53.72 -6.15 1.41
C ASP A 158 -52.40 -6.14 0.61
N ASN A 159 -52.15 -7.21 -0.15
CA ASN A 159 -50.99 -7.38 -1.04
C ASN A 159 -49.64 -7.22 -0.31
N SER A 160 -49.53 -7.81 0.88
CA SER A 160 -48.34 -7.71 1.73
C SER A 160 -47.66 -9.05 1.94
N ILE A 161 -46.35 -9.02 2.16
CA ILE A 161 -45.55 -10.16 2.59
C ILE A 161 -45.04 -9.89 4.00
N VAL A 162 -45.21 -10.85 4.92
CA VAL A 162 -44.78 -10.72 6.31
C VAL A 162 -43.81 -11.83 6.65
N VAL A 163 -42.63 -11.48 7.19
CA VAL A 163 -41.65 -12.47 7.66
C VAL A 163 -41.04 -12.08 9.02
N GLY A 164 -40.54 -13.07 9.76
CA GLY A 164 -39.72 -12.87 10.96
C GLY A 164 -40.48 -12.89 12.29
N ILE A 165 -39.73 -12.71 13.39
CA ILE A 165 -40.22 -12.71 14.77
C ILE A 165 -39.66 -11.47 15.49
N PRO A 166 -40.48 -10.45 15.84
CA PRO A 166 -41.87 -10.28 15.42
C PRO A 166 -41.98 -10.02 13.91
N GLY A 167 -43.08 -10.44 13.29
CA GLY A 167 -43.33 -10.35 11.86
C GLY A 167 -43.32 -8.91 11.36
N ARG A 168 -42.57 -8.66 10.29
CA ARG A 168 -42.45 -7.35 9.64
C ARG A 168 -42.89 -7.44 8.20
N ILE A 169 -43.56 -6.39 7.74
CA ILE A 169 -43.99 -6.26 6.35
C ILE A 169 -42.76 -5.94 5.50
N ILE A 170 -42.46 -6.77 4.51
CA ILE A 170 -41.41 -6.51 3.51
C ILE A 170 -42.05 -5.84 2.29
N LYS A 171 -41.33 -4.87 1.72
CA LYS A 171 -41.64 -4.00 0.56
C LYS A 171 -42.83 -4.43 -0.33
N LYS A 172 -43.71 -3.46 -0.59
CA LYS A 172 -44.74 -3.49 -1.66
C LYS A 172 -44.09 -3.50 -3.06
N LYS A 173 -44.66 -4.34 -3.94
CA LYS A 173 -44.52 -4.43 -5.42
C LYS A 173 -43.29 -5.18 -5.97
N VAL A 174 -43.56 -6.37 -6.52
CA VAL A 174 -42.92 -6.86 -7.76
C VAL A 174 -44.03 -7.43 -8.64
N VAL A 175 -44.30 -6.80 -9.79
CA VAL A 175 -45.24 -7.31 -10.80
C VAL A 175 -44.43 -7.49 -12.09
N LYS A 176 -44.42 -8.70 -12.66
CA LYS A 176 -43.94 -8.93 -14.02
C LYS A 176 -45.14 -9.23 -14.91
N ILE A 177 -45.29 -8.50 -16.00
CA ILE A 177 -46.41 -8.66 -16.94
C ILE A 177 -46.02 -9.75 -17.95
N LEU A 178 -46.80 -10.83 -18.01
CA LEU A 178 -46.75 -11.86 -19.05
C LEU A 178 -47.98 -11.75 -19.95
N GLN A 179 -47.99 -12.43 -21.11
CA GLN A 179 -49.04 -12.31 -22.13
C GLN A 179 -50.47 -12.66 -21.65
N GLU A 180 -50.61 -13.38 -20.54
CA GLU A 180 -51.90 -13.74 -19.94
C GLU A 180 -52.33 -12.82 -18.77
N GLY A 181 -51.57 -11.75 -18.50
CA GLY A 181 -51.81 -10.82 -17.39
C GLY A 181 -50.69 -10.82 -16.34
N PRO A 182 -50.80 -9.98 -15.29
CA PRO A 182 -49.78 -9.89 -14.25
C PRO A 182 -49.72 -11.19 -13.43
N VAL A 183 -48.58 -11.87 -13.44
CA VAL A 183 -48.32 -13.07 -12.62
C VAL A 183 -47.27 -12.73 -11.56
N GLU A 184 -47.63 -12.89 -10.29
CA GLU A 184 -46.77 -12.62 -9.14
C GLU A 184 -45.92 -13.87 -8.84
N MET A 185 -44.62 -13.84 -9.17
CA MET A 185 -43.67 -14.91 -8.85
C MET A 185 -42.74 -14.45 -7.72
N LEU A 186 -42.59 -15.28 -6.68
CA LEU A 186 -41.62 -15.10 -5.61
C LEU A 186 -40.67 -16.30 -5.59
N ASP A 187 -39.38 -16.00 -5.56
CA ASP A 187 -38.31 -16.94 -5.33
C ASP A 187 -38.26 -17.28 -3.83
N HIS A 188 -38.54 -18.53 -3.48
CA HIS A 188 -38.49 -19.02 -2.10
C HIS A 188 -37.07 -19.10 -1.54
N VAL A 189 -36.05 -18.95 -2.36
CA VAL A 189 -34.64 -19.12 -2.00
C VAL A 189 -33.99 -17.79 -1.59
N HIS A 190 -34.47 -16.65 -2.12
CA HIS A 190 -33.86 -15.34 -1.91
C HIS A 190 -34.86 -14.32 -1.36
N LEU A 191 -35.12 -14.42 -0.06
CA LEU A 191 -35.81 -13.36 0.68
C LEU A 191 -34.78 -12.30 1.12
N PRO A 192 -35.02 -11.00 0.86
CA PRO A 192 -34.12 -9.95 1.33
C PRO A 192 -34.16 -9.88 2.87
N ASP A 193 -32.99 -10.00 3.51
CA ASP A 193 -32.83 -9.88 4.96
C ASP A 193 -32.56 -8.41 5.36
N PRO A 194 -33.50 -7.74 6.05
CA PRO A 194 -33.30 -6.37 6.53
C PRO A 194 -32.15 -6.22 7.53
N LEU A 195 -31.69 -7.30 8.17
CA LEU A 195 -30.50 -7.30 9.02
C LEU A 195 -29.22 -7.30 8.18
N GLU A 196 -29.14 -8.12 7.14
CA GLU A 196 -27.98 -8.17 6.24
C GLU A 196 -27.71 -6.80 5.59
N ASP A 197 -28.77 -6.13 5.10
CA ASP A 197 -28.67 -4.78 4.53
C ASP A 197 -28.14 -3.75 5.54
N LYS A 198 -28.50 -3.91 6.82
CA LYS A 198 -28.00 -3.04 7.90
C LYS A 198 -26.56 -3.35 8.25
N PHE A 199 -26.16 -4.62 8.27
CA PHE A 199 -24.77 -5.02 8.53
C PHE A 199 -23.84 -4.50 7.44
N LYS A 200 -24.21 -4.61 6.16
CA LYS A 200 -23.44 -4.04 5.04
C LYS A 200 -23.21 -2.53 5.20
N ARG A 201 -24.26 -1.77 5.55
CA ARG A 201 -24.12 -0.33 5.81
C ARG A 201 -23.27 -0.01 7.03
N LEU A 202 -23.32 -0.86 8.06
CA LEU A 202 -22.48 -0.70 9.25
C LEU A 202 -21.01 -0.95 8.91
N GLU A 203 -20.74 -1.99 8.12
CA GLU A 203 -19.40 -2.34 7.64
C GLU A 203 -18.80 -1.22 6.78
N GLU A 204 -19.58 -0.67 5.84
CA GLU A 204 -19.18 0.50 5.03
C GLU A 204 -18.86 1.73 5.91
N TYR A 205 -19.68 1.99 6.93
CA TYR A 205 -19.48 3.11 7.85
C TYR A 205 -18.26 2.92 8.76
N ILE A 206 -18.01 1.70 9.24
CA ILE A 206 -16.82 1.36 10.04
C ILE A 206 -15.56 1.57 9.19
N LEU A 207 -15.53 1.07 7.95
CA LEU A 207 -14.41 1.27 7.02
C LEU A 207 -14.12 2.76 6.76
N GLU A 208 -15.16 3.59 6.65
CA GLU A 208 -14.99 5.04 6.47
C GLU A 208 -14.45 5.73 7.72
N LEU A 209 -14.91 5.32 8.91
CA LEU A 209 -14.38 5.80 10.18
C LEU A 209 -12.92 5.38 10.39
N GLU A 210 -12.55 4.14 10.09
CA GLU A 210 -11.16 3.65 10.17
C GLU A 210 -10.23 4.48 9.29
N LYS A 211 -10.58 4.71 8.01
CA LYS A 211 -9.81 5.59 7.10
C LYS A 211 -9.66 7.02 7.63
N ARG A 212 -10.71 7.55 8.26
CA ARG A 212 -10.71 8.91 8.82
C ARG A 212 -9.86 8.99 10.09
N ILE A 213 -9.90 7.97 10.93
CA ILE A 213 -9.04 7.82 12.12
C ILE A 213 -7.58 7.69 11.68
N GLU A 214 -7.25 6.85 10.71
CA GLU A 214 -5.88 6.72 10.16
C GLU A 214 -5.33 8.06 9.65
N LYS A 215 -6.18 8.83 8.95
CA LYS A 215 -5.84 10.16 8.45
C LYS A 215 -5.66 11.21 9.56
N LEU A 216 -6.44 11.13 10.64
CA LEU A 216 -6.39 12.05 11.78
C LEU A 216 -5.26 11.70 12.78
N GLU A 217 -4.96 10.42 12.97
CA GLU A 217 -3.88 9.93 13.82
C GLU A 217 -2.50 10.06 13.15
N GLY A 218 -2.43 10.48 11.89
CA GLY A 218 -1.16 10.53 11.15
C GLY A 218 -0.56 9.14 10.91
N LYS A 219 -1.35 8.07 11.05
CA LYS A 219 -0.97 6.68 10.73
C LYS A 219 -0.92 6.41 9.21
N GLY A 220 -0.63 7.44 8.42
CA GLY A 220 -0.16 7.26 7.04
C GLY A 220 1.25 6.70 7.08
N THR A 221 1.36 5.39 7.31
CA THR A 221 2.57 4.56 7.40
C THR A 221 3.64 5.10 8.36
N THR A 222 3.59 4.59 9.59
CA THR A 222 4.67 4.70 10.57
C THR A 222 6.01 4.35 9.92
N ILE A 223 6.94 5.30 9.90
CA ILE A 223 8.31 5.04 9.43
C ILE A 223 8.98 4.18 10.48
N ARG A 224 9.55 3.04 10.05
CA ARG A 224 10.40 2.19 10.88
C ARG A 224 11.79 2.17 10.30
N ILE A 225 12.81 2.30 11.13
CA ILE A 225 14.21 2.36 10.71
C ILE A 225 14.98 1.29 11.46
N HIS A 226 15.88 0.60 10.77
CA HIS A 226 16.80 -0.30 11.46
C HIS A 226 17.89 0.50 12.19
N ASN A 227 17.88 0.44 13.51
CA ASN A 227 18.85 1.10 14.35
C ASN A 227 20.01 0.15 14.63
N THR A 228 21.22 0.46 14.16
CA THR A 228 22.41 -0.38 14.38
C THR A 228 22.66 -0.61 15.87
N LEU A 229 22.42 0.40 16.70
CA LEU A 229 22.63 0.33 18.15
C LEU A 229 21.82 -0.81 18.79
N THR A 230 20.53 -0.93 18.47
CA THR A 230 19.69 -2.02 19.01
C THR A 230 19.70 -3.28 18.15
N GLY A 231 20.06 -3.16 16.87
CA GLY A 231 20.01 -4.23 15.87
C GLY A 231 18.60 -4.62 15.46
N LYS A 232 17.61 -3.76 15.68
CA LYS A 232 16.19 -4.02 15.33
C LYS A 232 15.61 -2.86 14.54
N LYS A 233 14.52 -3.12 13.82
CA LYS A 233 13.69 -2.05 13.24
C LYS A 233 12.86 -1.43 14.35
N GLU A 234 12.97 -0.12 14.51
CA GLU A 234 12.26 0.68 15.50
C GLU A 234 11.35 1.70 14.82
N GLU A 235 10.27 2.09 15.47
CA GLU A 235 9.49 3.24 15.04
C GLU A 235 10.34 4.52 15.11
N PHE A 236 10.32 5.29 14.02
CA PHE A 236 11.01 6.56 13.93
C PHE A 236 10.17 7.66 14.58
N ILE A 237 10.64 8.15 15.71
CA ILE A 237 10.05 9.25 16.46
C ILE A 237 11.15 10.28 16.67
N PRO A 238 11.09 11.46 16.04
CA PRO A 238 12.11 12.47 16.25
C PRO A 238 12.10 12.98 17.70
N ILE A 239 13.26 13.45 18.18
CA ILE A 239 13.45 14.08 19.49
C ILE A 239 12.57 15.32 19.60
N VAL A 240 12.52 16.13 18.54
CA VAL A 240 11.63 17.29 18.42
C VAL A 240 10.54 16.98 17.39
N PRO A 241 9.25 17.04 17.73
CA PRO A 241 8.18 16.75 16.78
C PRO A 241 8.33 17.51 15.46
N LYS A 242 8.23 16.78 14.34
CA LYS A 242 8.37 17.28 12.95
C LYS A 242 9.76 17.81 12.54
N ARG A 243 10.77 17.79 13.41
CA ARG A 243 12.14 18.21 13.09
C ARG A 243 13.10 17.04 13.18
N VAL A 244 14.02 16.93 12.24
CA VAL A 244 15.02 15.86 12.21
C VAL A 244 16.41 16.46 12.05
N GLY A 245 17.26 16.29 13.07
CA GLY A 245 18.69 16.52 12.97
C GLY A 245 19.38 15.26 12.45
N MET A 246 20.01 15.36 11.28
CA MET A 246 20.70 14.24 10.64
C MET A 246 22.17 14.59 10.40
N TYR A 247 23.09 13.74 10.87
CA TYR A 247 24.51 13.81 10.55
C TYR A 247 24.91 12.56 9.77
N ALA A 248 25.66 12.72 8.68
CA ALA A 248 26.32 11.58 8.05
C ALA A 248 27.79 11.89 7.80
N CYS A 249 28.69 11.01 8.23
CA CYS A 249 30.12 11.19 8.03
C CYS A 249 30.42 11.30 6.52
N GLY A 250 31.13 12.37 6.16
CA GLY A 250 31.55 12.58 4.77
C GLY A 250 32.84 11.85 4.43
N VAL A 251 33.63 12.43 3.54
CA VAL A 251 34.84 11.82 3.02
C VAL A 251 36.10 12.53 3.50
N THR A 252 37.20 11.77 3.60
CA THR A 252 38.55 12.34 3.70
C THR A 252 38.99 12.80 2.32
N VAL A 253 39.21 14.10 2.13
CA VAL A 253 39.45 14.72 0.81
C VAL A 253 40.93 14.67 0.40
N TYR A 254 41.47 13.47 0.28
CA TYR A 254 42.86 13.24 -0.15
C TYR A 254 42.99 12.65 -1.55
N ASP A 255 41.90 12.16 -2.14
CA ASP A 255 41.93 11.47 -3.42
C ASP A 255 40.52 11.38 -4.03
N ARG A 256 40.43 10.94 -5.29
CA ARG A 256 39.17 10.79 -6.03
C ARG A 256 38.17 9.88 -5.35
N CYS A 257 36.90 10.18 -5.56
CA CYS A 257 35.79 9.39 -5.06
C CYS A 257 35.52 8.16 -5.92
N HIS A 258 35.15 7.08 -5.25
CA HIS A 258 34.74 5.84 -5.87
C HIS A 258 33.27 5.55 -5.60
N LEU A 259 32.74 4.51 -6.25
CA LEU A 259 31.32 4.18 -6.20
C LEU A 259 30.82 3.91 -4.77
N GLY A 260 31.68 3.42 -3.86
CA GLY A 260 31.35 3.29 -2.44
C GLY A 260 30.96 4.62 -1.76
N HIS A 261 31.62 5.74 -2.11
CA HIS A 261 31.25 7.07 -1.60
C HIS A 261 29.94 7.55 -2.20
N ALA A 262 29.74 7.32 -3.51
CA ALA A 262 28.48 7.63 -4.19
C ALA A 262 27.31 6.91 -3.52
N ARG A 263 27.48 5.64 -3.19
CA ARG A 263 26.46 4.84 -2.50
C ARG A 263 26.02 5.46 -1.17
N SER A 264 26.98 5.82 -0.32
CA SER A 264 26.67 6.48 0.96
C SER A 264 25.93 7.80 0.71
N ALA A 265 26.47 8.66 -0.14
CA ALA A 265 25.90 9.97 -0.44
C ALA A 265 24.47 9.89 -1.01
N ILE A 266 24.21 8.96 -1.93
CA ILE A 266 22.89 8.71 -2.52
C ILE A 266 21.91 8.15 -1.49
N ALA A 267 22.33 7.23 -0.62
CA ALA A 267 21.48 6.67 0.42
C ALA A 267 20.97 7.77 1.37
N PHE A 268 21.85 8.62 1.88
CA PHE A 268 21.47 9.70 2.80
C PHE A 268 20.71 10.85 2.10
N ASP A 269 20.96 11.11 0.81
CA ASP A 269 20.15 12.01 -0.02
C ASP A 269 18.69 11.51 -0.13
N VAL A 270 18.49 10.23 -0.42
CA VAL A 270 17.14 9.64 -0.50
C VAL A 270 16.44 9.60 0.85
N ILE A 271 17.16 9.26 1.93
CA ILE A 271 16.62 9.31 3.30
C ILE A 271 16.14 10.72 3.63
N ARG A 272 16.97 11.76 3.40
CA ARG A 272 16.60 13.16 3.59
C ARG A 272 15.34 13.51 2.80
N LYS A 273 15.32 13.21 1.51
CA LYS A 273 14.22 13.54 0.59
C LYS A 273 12.92 12.84 0.98
N TYR A 274 12.99 11.59 1.43
CA TYR A 274 11.81 10.86 1.87
C TYR A 274 11.23 11.44 3.18
N LEU A 275 12.08 11.79 4.14
CA LEU A 275 11.64 12.46 5.37
C LEU A 275 11.00 13.82 5.05
N GLN A 276 11.59 14.61 4.16
CA GLN A 276 10.99 15.87 3.67
C GLN A 276 9.65 15.63 2.95
N TYR A 277 9.56 14.59 2.12
CA TYR A 277 8.32 14.18 1.45
C TYR A 277 7.21 13.79 2.44
N LYS A 278 7.57 13.19 3.59
CA LYS A 278 6.63 12.92 4.71
C LYS A 278 6.34 14.14 5.59
N GLY A 279 6.91 15.30 5.28
CA GLY A 279 6.61 16.57 5.94
C GLY A 279 7.51 16.92 7.13
N PHE A 280 8.65 16.24 7.30
CA PHE A 280 9.64 16.61 8.31
C PHE A 280 10.52 17.79 7.83
N GLU A 281 10.83 18.70 8.74
CA GLU A 281 11.89 19.70 8.58
C GLU A 281 13.23 19.01 8.92
N VAL A 282 14.02 18.69 7.90
CA VAL A 282 15.29 17.98 8.06
C VAL A 282 16.45 18.97 7.99
N LYS A 283 17.30 18.99 9.03
CA LYS A 283 18.59 19.66 9.04
C LYS A 283 19.68 18.61 8.86
N TYR A 284 20.24 18.52 7.66
CA TYR A 284 21.25 17.55 7.28
C TYR A 284 22.66 18.16 7.32
N VAL A 285 23.57 17.52 8.04
CA VAL A 285 24.97 17.90 8.19
C VAL A 285 25.87 16.77 7.65
N ARG A 286 26.86 17.13 6.83
CA ARG A 286 27.87 16.19 6.32
C ARG A 286 29.23 16.85 6.32
N ASN A 287 30.18 16.36 7.10
CA ASN A 287 31.50 16.99 7.18
C ASN A 287 32.39 16.70 5.97
N PHE A 288 33.46 17.47 5.85
CA PHE A 288 34.65 17.09 5.12
C PHE A 288 35.83 16.98 6.10
N THR A 289 36.51 15.84 6.12
CA THR A 289 37.78 15.72 6.83
C THR A 289 38.86 16.27 5.92
N ASP A 290 39.28 17.50 6.19
CA ASP A 290 40.24 18.30 5.42
C ASP A 290 41.63 18.38 6.07
N ILE A 291 41.82 17.66 7.17
CA ILE A 291 43.12 17.40 7.79
C ILE A 291 43.19 15.94 8.24
N ASP A 292 44.17 15.18 7.75
CA ASP A 292 44.42 13.78 8.13
C ASP A 292 45.83 13.38 7.68
N ASP A 293 46.37 12.30 8.25
CA ASP A 293 47.67 11.73 7.87
C ASP A 293 47.74 11.42 6.37
N LYS A 294 46.63 10.98 5.76
CA LYS A 294 46.55 10.71 4.30
C LYS A 294 46.61 11.97 3.45
N ILE A 295 46.02 13.08 3.92
CA ILE A 295 46.03 14.36 3.19
C ILE A 295 47.44 14.95 3.25
N ILE A 296 48.10 14.90 4.41
CA ILE A 296 49.48 15.35 4.58
C ILE A 296 50.41 14.56 3.65
N ALA A 297 50.29 13.23 3.63
CA ALA A 297 51.08 12.38 2.74
C ALA A 297 50.84 12.70 1.25
N LYS A 298 49.57 12.94 0.87
CA LYS A 298 49.21 13.31 -0.50
C LYS A 298 49.74 14.69 -0.89
N ALA A 299 49.66 15.68 0.00
CA ALA A 299 50.18 17.02 -0.19
C ALA A 299 51.70 17.01 -0.44
N ALA A 300 52.43 16.22 0.35
CA ALA A 300 53.86 16.00 0.13
C ALA A 300 54.14 15.33 -1.23
N ALA A 301 53.35 14.32 -1.61
CA ALA A 301 53.53 13.61 -2.88
C ALA A 301 53.21 14.48 -4.11
N GLU A 302 52.16 15.30 -4.06
CA GLU A 302 51.75 16.19 -5.16
C GLU A 302 52.46 17.56 -5.13
N LYS A 303 53.31 17.81 -4.13
CA LYS A 303 54.00 19.10 -3.91
C LYS A 303 53.01 20.27 -3.83
N MET A 304 51.92 20.06 -3.11
CA MET A 304 50.84 21.03 -2.87
C MET A 304 50.72 21.31 -1.36
N SER A 305 50.05 22.40 -0.99
CA SER A 305 49.66 22.59 0.41
C SER A 305 48.53 21.61 0.79
N VAL A 306 48.35 21.35 2.09
CA VAL A 306 47.28 20.48 2.60
C VAL A 306 45.92 21.06 2.26
N GLU A 307 45.80 22.38 2.37
CA GLU A 307 44.61 23.16 2.03
C GLU A 307 44.27 23.05 0.54
N ASP A 308 45.26 23.12 -0.36
CA ASP A 308 45.04 22.99 -1.80
C ASP A 308 44.63 21.57 -2.18
N VAL A 309 45.21 20.54 -1.56
CA VAL A 309 44.79 19.14 -1.77
C VAL A 309 43.36 18.93 -1.30
N ALA A 310 43.04 19.36 -0.09
CA ALA A 310 41.69 19.24 0.46
C ALA A 310 40.68 19.98 -0.42
N LYS A 311 41.00 21.20 -0.86
CA LYS A 311 40.14 21.98 -1.76
C LYS A 311 39.95 21.27 -3.10
N LYS A 312 41.02 20.83 -3.75
CA LYS A 312 40.98 20.12 -5.05
C LYS A 312 40.05 18.91 -4.99
N TYR A 313 40.21 18.05 -3.99
CA TYR A 313 39.39 16.83 -3.88
C TYR A 313 37.97 17.08 -3.35
N THR A 314 37.76 18.18 -2.61
CA THR A 314 36.40 18.66 -2.29
C THR A 314 35.67 19.13 -3.56
N ASP A 315 36.35 19.88 -4.43
CA ASP A 315 35.79 20.34 -5.70
C ASP A 315 35.50 19.15 -6.65
N GLU A 316 36.37 18.14 -6.68
CA GLU A 316 36.14 16.88 -7.41
C GLU A 316 34.95 16.09 -6.82
N TYR A 317 34.84 16.00 -5.49
CA TYR A 317 33.68 15.39 -4.82
C TYR A 317 32.38 16.05 -5.25
N TYR A 318 32.30 17.39 -5.24
CA TYR A 318 31.09 18.09 -5.67
C TYR A 318 30.76 17.79 -7.12
N ARG A 319 31.75 17.83 -8.01
CA ARG A 319 31.55 17.53 -9.44
C ARG A 319 30.95 16.13 -9.65
N ASP A 320 31.49 15.12 -8.96
CA ASP A 320 31.03 13.74 -9.11
C ASP A 320 29.63 13.54 -8.51
N MET A 321 29.37 14.10 -7.32
CA MET A 321 28.09 13.97 -6.63
C MET A 321 26.97 14.76 -7.31
N GLU A 322 27.26 15.95 -7.85
CA GLU A 322 26.30 16.75 -8.63
C GLU A 322 25.90 16.02 -9.92
N LYS A 323 26.84 15.38 -10.63
CA LYS A 323 26.51 14.52 -11.78
C LYS A 323 25.57 13.38 -11.42
N LEU A 324 25.77 12.76 -10.25
CA LEU A 324 24.90 11.71 -9.70
C LEU A 324 23.63 12.26 -9.05
N GLY A 325 23.37 13.57 -9.15
CA GLY A 325 22.16 14.19 -8.65
C GLY A 325 22.02 14.17 -7.12
N VAL A 326 23.13 14.12 -6.39
CA VAL A 326 23.16 14.26 -4.93
C VAL A 326 23.13 15.75 -4.58
N GLU A 327 22.20 16.15 -3.73
CA GLU A 327 22.13 17.53 -3.26
C GLU A 327 23.14 17.82 -2.15
N ARG A 328 23.52 19.08 -1.99
CA ARG A 328 24.39 19.51 -0.89
C ARG A 328 23.66 19.35 0.44
N ALA A 329 24.41 19.01 1.49
CA ALA A 329 23.89 19.04 2.84
C ALA A 329 23.57 20.50 3.25
N ASP A 330 22.72 20.69 4.26
CA ASP A 330 22.39 22.03 4.76
C ASP A 330 23.61 22.70 5.39
N ILE A 331 24.50 21.90 5.99
CA ILE A 331 25.79 22.36 6.53
C ILE A 331 26.86 21.33 6.19
N GLU A 332 27.99 21.81 5.65
CA GLU A 332 29.14 20.97 5.29
C GLU A 332 30.40 21.42 6.06
N PRO A 333 30.49 21.12 7.37
CA PRO A 333 31.57 21.64 8.21
C PRO A 333 32.91 20.96 7.90
N LYS A 334 34.00 21.73 8.03
CA LYS A 334 35.38 21.24 7.90
C LYS A 334 36.03 21.10 9.27
N ALA A 335 36.89 20.10 9.43
CA ALA A 335 37.59 19.87 10.69
C ALA A 335 38.51 21.05 11.06
N THR A 336 39.20 21.64 10.08
CA THR A 336 40.08 22.80 10.29
C THR A 336 39.35 24.07 10.76
N GLU A 337 38.03 24.16 10.52
CA GLU A 337 37.19 25.30 10.92
C GLU A 337 36.61 25.14 12.34
N HIS A 338 36.78 23.96 12.98
CA HIS A 338 36.17 23.60 14.27
C HIS A 338 37.21 23.21 15.34
N ILE A 339 38.45 23.66 15.17
CA ILE A 339 39.57 23.34 16.08
C ILE A 339 39.29 23.81 17.51
N LYS A 340 38.63 24.96 17.68
CA LYS A 340 38.29 25.48 19.00
C LYS A 340 37.36 24.50 19.74
N GLU A 341 36.26 24.11 19.10
CA GLU A 341 35.30 23.15 19.65
C GLU A 341 35.96 21.81 19.99
N ILE A 342 36.87 21.35 19.14
CA ILE A 342 37.65 20.12 19.40
C ILE A 342 38.50 20.27 20.66
N ILE A 343 39.28 21.34 20.78
CA ILE A 343 40.14 21.58 21.95
C ILE A 343 39.28 21.68 23.23
N ASP A 344 38.15 22.39 23.17
CA ASP A 344 37.23 22.55 24.31
C ASP A 344 36.70 21.17 24.79
N ILE A 345 36.31 20.28 23.87
CA ILE A 345 35.83 18.93 24.20
C ILE A 345 36.97 18.08 24.78
N VAL A 346 38.15 18.09 24.16
CA VAL A 346 39.29 17.31 24.64
C VAL A 346 39.72 17.75 26.04
N GLN A 347 39.75 19.05 26.31
CA GLN A 347 40.03 19.58 27.64
C GLN A 347 39.00 19.09 28.66
N ALA A 348 37.71 19.18 28.35
CA ALA A 348 36.66 18.69 29.23
C ALA A 348 36.74 17.18 29.48
N LEU A 349 37.14 16.38 28.49
CA LEU A 349 37.35 14.93 28.65
C LEU A 349 38.52 14.63 29.60
N ILE A 350 39.61 15.42 29.56
CA ILE A 350 40.72 15.31 30.51
C ILE A 350 40.25 15.67 31.92
N GLU A 351 39.55 16.80 32.08
CA GLU A 351 39.04 17.26 33.37
C GLU A 351 38.07 16.24 34.02
N LYS A 352 37.31 15.53 33.20
CA LYS A 352 36.41 14.44 33.63
C LYS A 352 37.10 13.09 33.84
N GLY A 353 38.40 12.97 33.54
CA GLY A 353 39.17 11.75 33.72
C GLY A 353 38.95 10.66 32.67
N PHE A 354 38.43 11.01 31.48
CA PHE A 354 38.26 10.12 30.33
C PHE A 354 39.38 10.23 29.29
N ALA A 355 40.29 11.19 29.45
CA ALA A 355 41.43 11.37 28.56
C ALA A 355 42.70 11.69 29.33
N TYR A 356 43.85 11.38 28.73
CA TYR A 356 45.17 11.65 29.31
C TYR A 356 46.17 12.13 28.25
N THR A 357 47.15 12.91 28.69
CA THR A 357 48.26 13.42 27.86
C THR A 357 49.44 12.46 27.88
N ALA A 358 50.10 12.24 26.74
CA ALA A 358 51.36 11.49 26.63
C ALA A 358 52.24 12.13 25.53
N ASP A 359 53.37 12.71 25.90
CA ASP A 359 54.36 13.32 24.98
C ASP A 359 53.76 14.31 23.95
N GLY A 360 52.78 15.11 24.35
CA GLY A 360 52.07 16.08 23.50
C GLY A 360 50.87 15.52 22.75
N ASP A 361 50.72 14.19 22.69
CA ASP A 361 49.50 13.53 22.24
C ASP A 361 48.46 13.52 23.38
N VAL A 362 47.18 13.47 23.02
CA VAL A 362 46.07 13.24 23.96
C VAL A 362 45.27 12.03 23.50
N TYR A 363 45.07 11.08 24.40
CA TYR A 363 44.35 9.85 24.14
C TYR A 363 43.07 9.77 24.97
N PHE A 364 42.03 9.17 24.40
CA PHE A 364 40.84 8.75 25.14
C PHE A 364 41.12 7.41 25.84
N GLU A 365 40.86 7.34 27.15
CA GLU A 365 41.07 6.14 27.96
C GLU A 365 39.82 5.25 27.90
N VAL A 366 39.82 4.28 26.99
CA VAL A 366 38.64 3.44 26.68
C VAL A 366 38.17 2.68 27.92
N SER A 367 39.10 2.22 28.76
CA SER A 367 38.79 1.48 29.98
C SER A 367 37.91 2.24 30.99
N LYS A 368 37.86 3.59 30.91
CA LYS A 368 37.03 4.44 31.76
C LYS A 368 35.59 4.55 31.27
N PHE A 369 35.31 4.25 30.00
CA PHE A 369 33.97 4.34 29.43
C PHE A 369 33.27 2.98 29.40
N SER A 370 32.34 2.77 30.34
CA SER A 370 31.66 1.48 30.50
C SER A 370 30.78 1.06 29.32
N GLY A 371 30.38 2.01 28.46
CA GLY A 371 29.51 1.76 27.31
C GLY A 371 30.25 1.41 26.01
N TYR A 372 31.57 1.26 26.03
CA TYR A 372 32.36 1.03 24.81
C TYR A 372 32.04 -0.33 24.16
N GLY A 373 31.79 -0.32 22.85
CA GLY A 373 31.44 -1.53 22.08
C GLY A 373 29.93 -1.75 21.91
N LYS A 374 29.09 -0.87 22.47
CA LYS A 374 27.61 -1.03 22.43
C LYS A 374 27.02 -0.89 21.02
N LEU A 375 27.66 -0.15 20.13
CA LEU A 375 27.19 0.02 18.74
C LEU A 375 27.60 -1.19 17.87
N SER A 376 28.87 -1.55 17.93
CA SER A 376 29.48 -2.60 17.12
C SER A 376 29.15 -4.01 17.58
N LYS A 377 28.82 -4.17 18.87
CA LYS A 377 28.51 -5.46 19.52
C LYS A 377 29.64 -6.49 19.39
N ARG A 378 30.87 -6.01 19.21
CA ARG A 378 32.06 -6.86 19.10
C ARG A 378 32.49 -7.35 20.47
N GLU A 379 32.99 -8.57 20.52
CA GLU A 379 33.65 -9.12 21.71
C GLU A 379 34.99 -8.41 21.96
N LYS A 380 35.42 -8.34 23.22
CA LYS A 380 36.67 -7.64 23.60
C LYS A 380 37.90 -8.15 22.85
N ASP A 381 37.99 -9.46 22.63
CA ASP A 381 39.14 -10.07 21.95
C ASP A 381 39.21 -9.70 20.46
N GLU A 382 38.06 -9.54 19.79
CA GLU A 382 38.01 -9.07 18.40
C GLU A 382 38.42 -7.61 18.28
N MET A 383 38.02 -6.77 19.24
CA MET A 383 38.44 -5.37 19.30
C MET A 383 39.94 -5.24 19.58
N LEU A 384 40.47 -6.05 20.50
CA LEU A 384 41.89 -6.09 20.83
C LEU A 384 42.76 -6.59 19.66
N ALA A 385 42.27 -7.53 18.85
CA ALA A 385 42.99 -8.01 17.67
C ALA A 385 43.22 -6.90 16.64
N VAL A 386 42.22 -6.03 16.42
CA VAL A 386 42.35 -4.85 15.54
C VAL A 386 43.30 -3.81 16.15
N ALA A 387 43.19 -3.57 17.46
CA ALA A 387 44.02 -2.60 18.18
C ALA A 387 45.53 -2.99 18.24
N ARG A 388 45.85 -4.29 18.24
CA ARG A 388 47.23 -4.80 18.30
C ARG A 388 48.05 -4.65 17.01
N VAL A 389 47.41 -4.29 15.89
CA VAL A 389 48.13 -4.08 14.62
C VAL A 389 48.98 -2.80 14.64
N GLU A 390 48.64 -1.83 15.51
CA GLU A 390 49.39 -0.58 15.72
C GLU A 390 49.91 -0.50 17.17
N ILE A 391 50.98 -1.24 17.50
CA ILE A 391 51.61 -1.12 18.82
C ILE A 391 52.25 0.27 18.95
N ASN A 392 51.60 1.15 19.70
CA ASN A 392 52.15 2.43 20.14
C ASN A 392 52.34 2.37 21.66
N GLU A 393 53.61 2.33 22.09
CA GLU A 393 54.01 2.21 23.50
C GLU A 393 53.54 3.38 24.38
N ARG A 394 53.10 4.51 23.77
CA ARG A 394 52.56 5.67 24.51
C ARG A 394 51.14 5.45 25.03
N LYS A 395 50.42 4.45 24.50
CA LYS A 395 49.05 4.15 24.93
C LYS A 395 49.06 3.34 26.22
N ARG A 396 48.19 3.68 27.18
CA ARG A 396 48.01 2.90 28.41
C ARG A 396 47.30 1.58 28.11
N ASP A 397 46.33 1.63 27.21
CA ASP A 397 45.64 0.46 26.66
C ASP A 397 45.74 0.48 25.12
N PRO A 398 46.00 -0.66 24.46
CA PRO A 398 45.99 -0.73 22.99
C PRO A 398 44.73 -0.17 22.33
N MET A 399 43.57 -0.25 23.00
CA MET A 399 42.29 0.25 22.51
C MET A 399 42.16 1.77 22.59
N ASP A 400 43.02 2.45 23.36
CA ASP A 400 43.00 3.91 23.46
C ASP A 400 43.27 4.55 22.09
N PHE A 401 42.54 5.62 21.78
CA PHE A 401 42.62 6.30 20.49
C PHE A 401 42.92 7.78 20.66
N ALA A 402 43.61 8.34 19.67
CA ALA A 402 44.05 9.74 19.74
C ALA A 402 42.87 10.70 19.58
N LEU A 403 42.77 11.64 20.51
CA LEU A 403 41.92 12.82 20.43
C LEU A 403 42.67 14.00 19.83
N TRP A 404 43.95 14.13 20.18
CA TRP A 404 44.87 15.14 19.66
C TRP A 404 46.22 14.50 19.39
N LYS A 405 46.82 14.78 18.25
CA LYS A 405 48.13 14.26 17.85
C LYS A 405 49.11 15.43 17.77
N ALA A 406 50.26 15.33 18.41
CA ALA A 406 51.35 16.27 18.25
C ALA A 406 51.82 16.27 16.78
N SER A 407 51.95 17.46 16.19
CA SER A 407 52.37 17.59 14.79
C SER A 407 53.88 17.58 14.69
N LYS A 408 54.42 16.95 13.65
CA LYS A 408 55.86 17.01 13.34
C LYS A 408 56.22 18.38 12.75
N GLU A 409 57.51 18.69 12.75
CA GLU A 409 57.99 19.91 12.09
C GLU A 409 57.63 19.91 10.60
N GLY A 410 56.98 20.99 10.14
CA GLY A 410 56.49 21.14 8.77
C GLY A 410 55.10 20.56 8.49
N GLU A 411 54.48 19.84 9.43
CA GLU A 411 53.07 19.43 9.31
C GLU A 411 52.13 20.56 9.75
N PRO A 412 50.88 20.62 9.24
CA PRO A 412 49.88 21.54 9.76
C PRO A 412 49.67 21.36 11.27
N ALA A 413 49.63 22.47 11.99
CA ALA A 413 49.53 22.47 13.44
C ALA A 413 48.76 23.68 13.98
N TRP A 414 47.98 23.44 15.02
CA TRP A 414 47.25 24.44 15.79
C TRP A 414 47.77 24.47 17.22
N LYS A 415 47.69 25.65 17.84
CA LYS A 415 48.04 25.81 19.26
C LYS A 415 46.95 25.19 20.13
N SER A 416 47.34 24.32 21.06
CA SER A 416 46.46 23.78 22.10
C SER A 416 47.15 23.81 23.47
N PRO A 417 46.42 23.55 24.57
CA PRO A 417 47.02 23.43 25.91
C PRO A 417 48.10 22.34 26.03
N TRP A 418 48.18 21.42 25.06
CA TRP A 418 49.11 20.28 25.05
C TRP A 418 50.27 20.47 24.07
N GLY A 419 50.37 21.63 23.43
CA GLY A 419 51.41 21.95 22.44
C GLY A 419 50.87 22.17 21.03
N LEU A 420 51.76 22.17 20.04
CA LEU A 420 51.37 22.24 18.63
C LEU A 420 50.93 20.85 18.15
N GLY A 421 49.74 20.78 17.59
CA GLY A 421 49.22 19.52 17.06
C GLY A 421 47.98 19.69 16.23
N ARG A 422 47.24 18.59 16.06
CA ARG A 422 46.07 18.48 15.19
C ARG A 422 45.08 17.47 15.75
N PRO A 423 43.80 17.54 15.35
CA PRO A 423 42.80 16.60 15.82
C PRO A 423 43.10 15.16 15.40
N GLY A 424 42.63 14.20 16.21
CA GLY A 424 42.46 12.82 15.77
C GLY A 424 41.17 12.65 14.98
N TRP A 425 41.15 11.73 14.03
CA TRP A 425 40.04 11.54 13.07
C TRP A 425 38.63 11.49 13.72
N HIS A 426 38.50 10.84 14.88
CA HIS A 426 37.20 10.64 15.52
C HIS A 426 36.63 11.90 16.18
N ILE A 427 37.49 12.74 16.79
CA ILE A 427 37.01 13.88 17.61
C ILE A 427 36.39 14.99 16.76
N GLU A 428 36.76 15.04 15.48
CA GLU A 428 36.25 15.99 14.50
C GLU A 428 34.73 15.87 14.37
N CYS A 429 34.24 14.66 14.09
CA CYS A 429 32.81 14.40 13.88
C CYS A 429 32.01 14.67 15.15
N THR A 430 32.51 14.27 16.32
CA THR A 430 31.92 14.61 17.63
C THR A 430 31.75 16.13 17.79
N ALA A 431 32.81 16.90 17.58
CA ALA A 431 32.78 18.36 17.76
C ALA A 431 31.84 19.05 16.75
N MET A 432 31.91 18.68 15.48
CA MET A 432 31.09 19.27 14.42
C MET A 432 29.61 18.91 14.59
N ALA A 433 29.30 17.65 14.89
CA ALA A 433 27.92 17.21 15.11
C ALA A 433 27.28 17.94 16.31
N ILE A 434 27.98 18.01 17.45
CA ILE A 434 27.47 18.73 18.64
C ILE A 434 27.28 20.22 18.34
N LYS A 435 28.23 20.86 17.64
CA LYS A 435 28.14 22.27 17.28
C LYS A 435 26.89 22.59 16.46
N HIS A 436 26.56 21.73 15.50
CA HIS A 436 25.52 22.02 14.50
C HIS A 436 24.15 21.43 14.84
N LEU A 437 24.09 20.32 15.57
CA LEU A 437 22.85 19.59 15.89
C LEU A 437 22.53 19.54 17.39
N GLY A 438 23.49 19.90 18.24
CA GLY A 438 23.36 19.84 19.70
C GLY A 438 23.89 18.53 20.30
N GLU A 439 23.82 18.43 21.63
CA GLU A 439 24.38 17.30 22.41
C GLU A 439 23.67 15.96 22.17
N SER A 440 22.43 15.99 21.64
CA SER A 440 21.65 14.82 21.26
C SER A 440 20.85 15.11 19.99
N PHE A 441 20.90 14.24 18.99
CA PHE A 441 20.14 14.39 17.74
C PHE A 441 19.59 13.06 17.20
N ASP A 442 18.79 13.13 16.12
CA ASP A 442 17.94 12.04 15.67
C ASP A 442 18.71 10.93 14.95
N ILE A 443 19.39 11.26 13.85
CA ILE A 443 19.99 10.27 12.93
C ILE A 443 21.47 10.54 12.77
N HIS A 444 22.31 9.53 13.00
CA HIS A 444 23.71 9.51 12.59
C HIS A 444 23.93 8.36 11.63
N GLY A 445 24.61 8.59 10.49
CA GLY A 445 24.95 7.49 9.60
C GLY A 445 26.26 7.59 8.84
N GLY A 446 26.56 6.52 8.12
CA GLY A 446 27.76 6.38 7.31
C GLY A 446 27.89 4.98 6.71
N GLY A 447 29.05 4.65 6.15
CA GLY A 447 29.34 3.29 5.69
C GLY A 447 29.40 2.28 6.84
N ALA A 448 29.08 1.01 6.59
CA ALA A 448 29.16 -0.05 7.60
C ALA A 448 30.56 -0.26 8.20
N ASP A 449 31.61 0.22 7.54
CA ASP A 449 32.99 0.26 8.05
C ASP A 449 33.20 1.32 9.11
N LEU A 450 32.35 2.34 9.17
CA LEU A 450 32.41 3.38 10.20
C LEU A 450 31.79 2.93 11.53
N ILE A 451 31.02 1.82 11.56
CA ILE A 451 30.49 1.24 12.82
C ILE A 451 31.61 1.09 13.86
N PHE A 452 32.75 0.55 13.43
CA PHE A 452 33.93 0.38 14.28
C PHE A 452 35.22 0.59 13.47
N PRO A 453 36.18 1.39 13.98
CA PRO A 453 36.15 2.04 15.29
C PRO A 453 35.45 3.41 15.32
N HIS A 454 35.16 4.01 14.16
CA HIS A 454 34.88 5.45 14.08
C HIS A 454 33.65 5.90 14.89
N HIS A 455 32.45 5.41 14.58
CA HIS A 455 31.22 5.79 15.27
C HIS A 455 31.18 5.29 16.73
N GLU A 456 31.81 4.16 17.04
CA GLU A 456 31.97 3.70 18.43
C GLU A 456 32.78 4.70 19.27
N ASN A 457 33.85 5.25 18.68
CA ASN A 457 34.69 6.28 19.31
C ASN A 457 33.92 7.59 19.47
N GLU A 458 33.12 7.99 18.48
CA GLU A 458 32.28 9.20 18.57
C GLU A 458 31.24 9.11 19.69
N ILE A 459 30.61 7.94 19.86
CA ILE A 459 29.72 7.68 20.99
C ILE A 459 30.49 7.85 22.31
N ALA A 460 31.64 7.21 22.44
CA ALA A 460 32.43 7.27 23.66
C ALA A 460 32.85 8.70 24.02
N GLN A 461 33.34 9.45 23.04
CA GLN A 461 33.72 10.87 23.20
C GLN A 461 32.50 11.72 23.58
N SER A 462 31.41 11.62 22.82
CA SER A 462 30.25 12.49 22.98
C SER A 462 29.49 12.23 24.27
N GLU A 463 29.29 10.96 24.65
CA GLU A 463 28.58 10.62 25.87
C GLU A 463 29.42 10.86 27.13
N ALA A 464 30.75 10.65 27.07
CA ALA A 464 31.64 11.04 28.17
C ALA A 464 31.71 12.57 28.32
N PHE A 465 31.68 13.31 27.21
CA PHE A 465 31.69 14.77 27.22
C PHE A 465 30.36 15.37 27.72
N THR A 466 29.21 14.84 27.29
CA THR A 466 27.89 15.46 27.59
C THR A 466 27.16 14.82 28.77
N GLY A 467 27.45 13.55 29.08
CA GLY A 467 26.66 12.74 30.02
C GLY A 467 25.26 12.36 29.50
N LYS A 468 24.98 12.58 28.20
CA LYS A 468 23.68 12.32 27.56
C LYS A 468 23.84 11.33 26.40
N PRO A 469 22.80 10.59 26.00
CA PRO A 469 22.83 9.80 24.77
C PRO A 469 23.11 10.69 23.55
N PHE A 470 24.10 10.34 22.74
CA PHE A 470 24.54 11.19 21.63
C PHE A 470 23.57 11.17 20.44
N VAL A 471 23.13 9.98 20.03
CA VAL A 471 22.33 9.77 18.82
C VAL A 471 21.22 8.77 19.12
N LYS A 472 20.02 9.04 18.63
CA LYS A 472 18.87 8.13 18.80
C LYS A 472 18.89 6.96 17.81
N TYR A 473 19.11 7.23 16.52
CA TYR A 473 19.08 6.23 15.45
C TYR A 473 20.40 6.20 14.65
N TRP A 474 21.08 5.06 14.67
CA TRP A 474 22.30 4.83 13.89
C TRP A 474 22.00 4.05 12.61
N LEU A 475 22.34 4.61 11.45
CA LEU A 475 22.04 4.04 10.13
C LEU A 475 23.34 3.80 9.36
N HIS A 476 23.52 2.58 8.85
CA HIS A 476 24.75 2.23 8.12
C HIS A 476 24.46 1.58 6.78
N ASN A 477 25.02 2.12 5.69
CA ASN A 477 24.87 1.55 4.36
C ASN A 477 25.85 0.38 4.13
N GLY A 478 25.43 -0.61 3.34
CA GLY A 478 26.25 -1.76 2.96
C GLY A 478 27.37 -1.39 1.98
N PHE A 479 28.30 -2.32 1.78
CA PHE A 479 29.45 -2.15 0.89
C PHE A 479 29.14 -2.48 -0.56
N ILE A 480 29.97 -1.94 -1.46
CA ILE A 480 30.07 -2.41 -2.84
C ILE A 480 31.17 -3.48 -2.90
N THR A 481 30.86 -4.60 -3.55
CA THR A 481 31.77 -5.73 -3.77
C THR A 481 32.03 -5.94 -5.26
N ILE A 482 33.21 -6.44 -5.60
CA ILE A 482 33.62 -6.88 -6.95
C ILE A 482 34.21 -8.27 -6.79
N ASP A 483 33.70 -9.23 -7.56
CA ASP A 483 34.06 -10.64 -7.45
C ASP A 483 33.92 -11.17 -6.01
N ARG A 484 32.88 -10.69 -5.30
CA ARG A 484 32.61 -10.94 -3.87
C ARG A 484 33.67 -10.40 -2.89
N GLU A 485 34.66 -9.65 -3.35
CA GLU A 485 35.61 -8.94 -2.49
C GLU A 485 35.17 -7.49 -2.28
N LYS A 486 35.42 -6.94 -1.09
CA LYS A 486 35.11 -5.53 -0.80
C LYS A 486 35.95 -4.63 -1.73
N MET A 487 35.30 -3.65 -2.36
CA MET A 487 35.99 -2.61 -3.09
C MET A 487 36.85 -1.78 -2.12
N SER A 488 38.16 -1.71 -2.34
CA SER A 488 39.05 -0.88 -1.54
C SER A 488 40.28 -0.42 -2.31
N LYS A 489 40.80 0.75 -1.96
CA LYS A 489 42.06 1.27 -2.54
C LYS A 489 43.24 0.34 -2.26
N SER A 490 43.27 -0.29 -1.09
CA SER A 490 44.32 -1.23 -0.69
C SER A 490 44.38 -2.50 -1.53
N LEU A 491 43.24 -2.97 -2.06
CA LEU A 491 43.16 -4.14 -2.93
C LEU A 491 43.33 -3.78 -4.42
N GLY A 492 43.39 -2.50 -4.77
CA GLY A 492 43.52 -2.03 -6.15
C GLY A 492 42.30 -2.31 -7.03
N ASN A 493 41.20 -2.81 -6.46
CA ASN A 493 39.99 -3.26 -7.17
C ASN A 493 38.86 -2.20 -7.13
N PHE A 494 39.18 -0.91 -7.18
CA PHE A 494 38.18 0.15 -7.09
C PHE A 494 38.02 0.91 -8.41
N PHE A 495 36.80 1.36 -8.67
CA PHE A 495 36.49 2.24 -9.80
C PHE A 495 36.08 3.61 -9.26
N THR A 496 36.70 4.65 -9.79
CA THR A 496 36.30 6.03 -9.54
C THR A 496 34.92 6.30 -10.15
N ILE A 497 34.21 7.29 -9.61
CA ILE A 497 32.92 7.70 -10.16
C ILE A 497 33.12 8.19 -11.61
N GLU A 498 34.18 8.97 -11.86
CA GLU A 498 34.53 9.44 -13.19
C GLU A 498 34.66 8.28 -14.20
N GLU A 499 35.42 7.23 -13.88
CA GLU A 499 35.59 6.07 -14.77
C GLU A 499 34.25 5.40 -15.09
N VAL A 500 33.37 5.21 -14.11
CA VAL A 500 32.04 4.59 -14.36
C VAL A 500 31.19 5.51 -15.24
N LEU A 501 31.24 6.82 -15.00
CA LEU A 501 30.50 7.82 -15.78
C LEU A 501 31.04 8.01 -17.21
N THR A 502 32.21 7.47 -17.55
CA THR A 502 32.67 7.37 -18.96
C THR A 502 32.05 6.21 -19.72
N LYS A 503 31.30 5.32 -19.06
CA LYS A 503 30.65 4.15 -19.68
C LYS A 503 29.14 4.16 -19.54
N TYR A 504 28.64 4.73 -18.45
CA TYR A 504 27.22 4.69 -18.11
C TYR A 504 26.72 6.09 -17.74
N ASP A 505 25.48 6.37 -18.16
CA ASP A 505 24.81 7.61 -17.81
C ASP A 505 24.63 7.74 -16.27
N PRO A 506 24.77 8.95 -15.68
CA PRO A 506 24.66 9.12 -14.22
C PRO A 506 23.35 8.66 -13.60
N GLU A 507 22.22 8.74 -14.32
CA GLU A 507 20.93 8.26 -13.83
C GLU A 507 20.89 6.73 -13.77
N VAL A 508 21.59 6.04 -14.69
CA VAL A 508 21.77 4.57 -14.67
C VAL A 508 22.52 4.15 -13.42
N VAL A 509 23.66 4.81 -13.14
CA VAL A 509 24.47 4.52 -11.95
C VAL A 509 23.67 4.76 -10.67
N ARG A 510 22.92 5.86 -10.61
CA ARG A 510 22.06 6.17 -9.47
C ARG A 510 20.94 5.14 -9.31
N PHE A 511 20.28 4.76 -10.40
CA PHE A 511 19.24 3.74 -10.38
C PHE A 511 19.76 2.39 -9.89
N PHE A 512 20.92 1.97 -10.39
CA PHE A 512 21.61 0.76 -9.95
C PHE A 512 21.90 0.77 -8.43
N LEU A 513 22.42 1.88 -7.90
CA LEU A 513 22.69 1.98 -6.46
C LEU A 513 21.43 1.97 -5.59
N LEU A 514 20.28 2.35 -6.15
CA LEU A 514 18.98 2.36 -5.46
C LEU A 514 18.17 1.07 -5.68
N SER A 515 18.52 0.24 -6.65
CA SER A 515 17.83 -1.02 -6.95
C SER A 515 18.03 -2.10 -5.88
N THR A 516 18.97 -1.86 -4.96
CA THR A 516 19.24 -2.71 -3.80
C THR A 516 19.05 -1.90 -2.52
N HIS A 517 18.51 -2.55 -1.48
CA HIS A 517 18.32 -1.92 -0.17
C HIS A 517 19.63 -1.32 0.38
N TYR A 518 19.59 -0.10 0.93
CA TYR A 518 20.80 0.67 1.29
C TYR A 518 21.75 -0.08 2.24
N ARG A 519 21.22 -0.95 3.12
CA ARG A 519 21.98 -1.78 4.08
C ARG A 519 22.61 -3.06 3.49
N SER A 520 22.13 -3.55 2.34
CA SER A 520 22.57 -4.83 1.77
C SER A 520 23.92 -4.68 1.05
N LEU A 521 24.65 -5.76 0.79
CA LEU A 521 25.80 -5.67 -0.12
C LEU A 521 25.31 -5.47 -1.56
N ILE A 522 26.06 -4.69 -2.34
CA ILE A 522 25.83 -4.53 -3.79
C ILE A 522 27.04 -5.11 -4.49
N GLU A 523 26.84 -6.18 -5.25
CA GLU A 523 27.84 -6.62 -6.22
C GLU A 523 27.89 -5.59 -7.34
N PHE A 524 29.08 -5.27 -7.85
CA PHE A 524 29.26 -4.40 -9.00
C PHE A 524 29.68 -5.23 -10.20
N SER A 525 28.87 -5.21 -11.26
CA SER A 525 29.22 -5.78 -12.56
C SER A 525 28.65 -4.95 -13.72
N ASP A 526 29.31 -5.02 -14.88
CA ASP A 526 28.86 -4.34 -16.09
C ASP A 526 27.48 -4.86 -16.56
N GLU A 527 27.15 -6.13 -16.29
CA GLU A 527 25.84 -6.73 -16.58
C GLU A 527 24.72 -6.05 -15.79
N GLN A 528 24.91 -5.81 -14.49
CA GLN A 528 23.88 -5.18 -13.65
C GLN A 528 23.63 -3.72 -14.04
N LEU A 529 24.67 -3.00 -14.46
CA LEU A 529 24.52 -1.65 -15.00
C LEU A 529 23.79 -1.64 -16.34
N LYS A 530 24.01 -2.64 -17.21
CA LYS A 530 23.23 -2.79 -18.46
C LYS A 530 21.76 -3.11 -18.18
N GLU A 531 21.47 -3.95 -17.18
CA GLU A 531 20.09 -4.21 -16.75
C GLU A 531 19.41 -2.96 -16.16
N ALA A 532 20.16 -2.15 -15.41
CA ALA A 532 19.72 -0.85 -14.92
C ALA A 532 19.41 0.11 -16.09
N GLU A 533 20.28 0.18 -17.10
CA GLU A 533 20.09 0.98 -18.32
C GLU A 533 18.82 0.57 -19.07
N ALA A 534 18.64 -0.73 -19.32
CA ALA A 534 17.46 -1.27 -19.98
C ALA A 534 16.16 -1.01 -19.19
N SER A 535 16.24 -1.00 -17.86
CA SER A 535 15.09 -0.70 -16.99
C SER A 535 14.69 0.78 -17.10
N LEU A 536 15.65 1.71 -17.04
CA LEU A 536 15.38 3.13 -17.25
C LEU A 536 14.87 3.42 -18.65
N ASP A 537 15.46 2.80 -19.67
CA ASP A 537 15.01 2.95 -21.06
C ASP A 537 13.54 2.54 -21.24
N ARG A 538 13.11 1.45 -20.58
CA ARG A 538 11.71 1.04 -20.58
C ARG A 538 10.78 2.12 -20.02
N PHE A 539 11.19 2.84 -18.98
CA PHE A 539 10.40 3.97 -18.47
C PHE A 539 10.31 5.09 -19.52
N TYR A 540 11.44 5.51 -20.10
CA TYR A 540 11.44 6.59 -21.10
C TYR A 540 10.71 6.22 -22.39
N ALA A 541 10.79 4.97 -22.84
CA ALA A 541 9.98 4.44 -23.92
C ALA A 541 8.47 4.47 -23.58
N THR A 542 8.10 4.12 -22.35
CA THR A 542 6.70 4.23 -21.89
C THR A 542 6.24 5.68 -21.88
N ARG A 543 7.11 6.62 -21.50
CA ARG A 543 6.83 8.05 -21.53
C ARG A 543 6.59 8.57 -22.94
N ILE A 544 7.32 8.10 -23.95
CA ILE A 544 7.02 8.40 -25.36
C ILE A 544 5.58 7.98 -25.70
N ARG A 545 5.18 6.75 -25.33
CA ARG A 545 3.83 6.26 -25.59
C ARG A 545 2.75 7.10 -24.90
N ILE A 546 3.02 7.55 -23.68
CA ILE A 546 2.14 8.48 -22.96
C ILE A 546 2.04 9.80 -23.72
N ASP A 547 3.17 10.40 -24.10
CA ASP A 547 3.21 11.68 -24.80
C ASP A 547 2.45 11.61 -26.14
N ASP A 548 2.61 10.52 -26.91
CA ASP A 548 1.84 10.31 -28.14
C ASP A 548 0.34 10.23 -27.86
N PHE A 549 -0.07 9.40 -26.89
CA PHE A 549 -1.47 9.24 -26.51
C PHE A 549 -2.11 10.57 -26.11
N LEU A 550 -1.36 11.41 -25.39
CA LEU A 550 -1.82 12.73 -24.95
C LEU A 550 -1.80 13.77 -26.09
N SER A 551 -0.94 13.63 -27.09
CA SER A 551 -0.81 14.56 -28.22
C SER A 551 -1.99 14.51 -29.21
N VAL A 552 -2.70 13.38 -29.31
CA VAL A 552 -3.88 13.23 -30.17
C VAL A 552 -5.04 14.06 -29.58
N ARG A 553 -5.25 15.28 -30.10
CA ARG A 553 -6.40 16.14 -29.77
C ARG A 553 -7.71 15.47 -30.18
N GLY A 554 -8.74 15.55 -29.34
CA GLY A 554 -10.07 14.96 -29.51
C GLY A 554 -10.95 15.52 -30.64
N ASP A 555 -10.38 16.06 -31.72
CA ASP A 555 -11.13 16.71 -32.80
C ASP A 555 -11.32 15.81 -34.04
N SER A 556 -11.29 14.49 -33.90
CA SER A 556 -11.60 13.57 -35.02
C SER A 556 -12.46 12.38 -34.62
N ALA A 557 -13.48 12.65 -33.81
CA ALA A 557 -14.63 11.76 -33.67
C ALA A 557 -15.92 12.60 -33.63
N GLY A 558 -16.28 13.16 -34.79
CA GLY A 558 -17.63 13.66 -35.07
C GLY A 558 -18.67 12.53 -35.14
N GLY A 559 -18.72 11.69 -34.12
CA GLY A 559 -19.73 10.65 -33.92
C GLY A 559 -20.46 10.93 -32.61
N LYS A 560 -21.73 11.33 -32.71
CA LYS A 560 -22.67 11.63 -31.61
C LYS A 560 -22.37 10.83 -30.33
N ILE A 561 -21.89 11.52 -29.29
CA ILE A 561 -21.78 10.97 -27.94
C ILE A 561 -23.17 11.01 -27.31
N SER A 562 -23.85 9.86 -27.24
CA SER A 562 -24.92 9.67 -26.28
C SER A 562 -24.28 9.49 -24.90
N SER A 563 -24.55 10.44 -24.01
CA SER A 563 -24.26 10.36 -22.58
C SER A 563 -24.91 9.11 -21.97
N VAL A 564 -24.12 8.07 -21.72
CA VAL A 564 -24.06 7.18 -20.54
C VAL A 564 -23.07 6.07 -20.92
N ALA A 565 -21.76 6.31 -20.77
CA ALA A 565 -20.76 5.26 -20.88
C ALA A 565 -20.51 4.71 -19.47
N VAL A 566 -21.11 3.55 -19.18
CA VAL A 566 -20.75 2.73 -18.03
C VAL A 566 -19.26 2.40 -18.18
N SER A 567 -18.45 2.73 -17.17
CA SER A 567 -17.01 2.44 -17.15
C SER A 567 -16.75 0.98 -17.50
N ALA A 568 -15.91 0.72 -18.50
CA ALA A 568 -15.49 -0.64 -18.80
C ALA A 568 -14.78 -1.24 -17.55
N PRO A 569 -14.97 -2.53 -17.21
CA PRO A 569 -14.36 -3.16 -16.04
C PRO A 569 -12.82 -3.01 -15.97
N SER A 570 -12.18 -2.86 -17.14
CA SER A 570 -10.75 -2.65 -17.29
C SER A 570 -10.23 -1.30 -16.76
N ASP A 571 -11.03 -0.25 -16.85
CA ASP A 571 -10.62 1.10 -16.47
C ASP A 571 -10.58 1.22 -14.96
N LYS A 572 -11.50 0.51 -14.29
CA LYS A 572 -11.58 0.44 -12.83
C LYS A 572 -10.36 -0.24 -12.21
N ALA A 573 -9.85 -1.32 -12.81
CA ALA A 573 -8.67 -2.01 -12.31
C ALA A 573 -7.38 -1.15 -12.42
N PHE A 574 -7.25 -0.37 -13.50
CA PHE A 574 -6.13 0.56 -13.66
C PHE A 574 -6.24 1.74 -12.68
N GLU A 575 -7.43 2.30 -12.51
CA GLU A 575 -7.75 3.32 -11.51
C GLU A 575 -7.40 2.85 -10.08
N GLU A 576 -7.80 1.63 -9.69
CA GLU A 576 -7.43 1.01 -8.40
C GLU A 576 -5.92 0.82 -8.24
N THR A 577 -5.19 0.53 -9.32
CA THR A 577 -3.73 0.42 -9.29
C THR A 577 -3.07 1.77 -9.02
N ILE A 578 -3.57 2.85 -9.65
CA ILE A 578 -3.09 4.22 -9.44
C ILE A 578 -3.39 4.65 -8.00
N ASP A 579 -4.61 4.41 -7.52
CA ASP A 579 -5.05 4.81 -6.18
C ASP A 579 -4.27 4.10 -5.07
N SER A 580 -3.91 2.83 -5.29
CA SER A 580 -3.12 2.05 -4.33
C SER A 580 -1.60 2.29 -4.40
N PHE A 581 -1.09 2.82 -5.51
CA PHE A 581 0.34 3.02 -5.75
C PHE A 581 1.00 3.85 -4.64
N LYS A 582 0.40 4.99 -4.27
CA LYS A 582 0.96 5.87 -3.24
C LYS A 582 1.08 5.15 -1.89
N GLY A 583 0.07 4.37 -1.51
CA GLY A 583 0.10 3.56 -0.29
C GLY A 583 1.20 2.49 -0.32
N LYS A 584 1.38 1.81 -1.46
CA LYS A 584 2.46 0.84 -1.66
C LYS A 584 3.85 1.49 -1.57
N PHE A 585 4.04 2.64 -2.22
CA PHE A 585 5.28 3.41 -2.18
C PHE A 585 5.61 3.88 -0.75
N ASP A 586 4.67 4.53 -0.07
CA ASP A 586 4.83 5.03 1.29
C ASP A 586 5.08 3.87 2.28
N SER A 587 4.51 2.68 2.04
CA SER A 587 4.75 1.48 2.85
C SER A 587 6.17 0.93 2.65
N ALA A 588 6.62 0.81 1.39
CA ALA A 588 7.98 0.36 1.08
C ALA A 588 9.03 1.30 1.67
N MET A 589 8.88 2.61 1.44
CA MET A 589 9.81 3.60 1.97
C MET A 589 9.69 3.76 3.49
N GLY A 590 8.49 3.58 4.05
CA GLY A 590 8.27 3.54 5.50
C GLY A 590 8.90 2.33 6.18
N ASP A 591 9.18 1.24 5.46
CA ASP A 591 9.88 0.06 5.99
C ASP A 591 11.39 0.14 5.76
N ASP A 592 12.08 0.96 6.56
CA ASP A 592 13.54 1.13 6.54
C ASP A 592 14.06 1.62 5.18
N PHE A 593 13.34 2.56 4.54
CA PHE A 593 13.74 3.18 3.28
C PHE A 593 13.98 2.16 2.16
N ASN A 594 13.08 1.19 1.98
CA ASN A 594 13.24 0.12 1.01
C ASN A 594 13.03 0.59 -0.44
N THR A 595 14.08 1.20 -1.00
CA THR A 595 14.12 1.74 -2.37
C THR A 595 13.90 0.66 -3.42
N ALA A 596 14.46 -0.53 -3.24
CA ALA A 596 14.31 -1.66 -4.16
C ALA A 596 12.84 -2.04 -4.37
N LEU A 597 12.08 -2.16 -3.27
CA LEU A 597 10.66 -2.47 -3.32
C LEU A 597 9.85 -1.31 -3.91
N ALA A 598 10.17 -0.07 -3.54
CA ALA A 598 9.50 1.13 -4.06
C ALA A 598 9.71 1.29 -5.58
N LEU A 599 10.93 1.05 -6.09
CA LEU A 599 11.23 1.01 -7.53
C LEU A 599 10.47 -0.15 -8.21
N GLY A 600 10.34 -1.30 -7.56
CA GLY A 600 9.51 -2.40 -8.03
C GLY A 600 8.06 -1.98 -8.29
N TYR A 601 7.44 -1.25 -7.35
CA TYR A 601 6.09 -0.70 -7.53
C TYR A 601 6.00 0.36 -8.62
N ILE A 602 7.04 1.17 -8.82
CA ILE A 602 7.10 2.11 -9.96
C ILE A 602 7.05 1.33 -11.28
N PHE A 603 7.84 0.28 -11.43
CA PHE A 603 7.84 -0.53 -12.66
C PHE A 603 6.60 -1.41 -12.84
N GLU A 604 5.92 -1.79 -11.75
CA GLU A 604 4.58 -2.36 -11.81
C GLU A 604 3.61 -1.35 -12.48
N LEU A 605 3.62 -0.10 -12.03
CA LEU A 605 2.77 0.95 -12.62
C LEU A 605 3.15 1.26 -14.07
N VAL A 606 4.44 1.32 -14.41
CA VAL A 606 4.92 1.43 -15.81
C VAL A 606 4.36 0.31 -16.69
N ARG A 607 4.33 -0.93 -16.18
CA ARG A 607 3.78 -2.08 -16.91
C ARG A 607 2.26 -1.95 -17.11
N GLU A 608 1.53 -1.53 -16.08
CA GLU A 608 0.09 -1.34 -16.17
C GLU A 608 -0.29 -0.18 -17.10
N ILE A 609 0.49 0.91 -17.13
CA ILE A 609 0.34 1.98 -18.13
C ILE A 609 0.45 1.41 -19.54
N ASN A 610 1.50 0.64 -19.84
CA ASN A 610 1.68 0.03 -21.16
C ASN A 610 0.51 -0.88 -21.53
N ARG A 611 0.07 -1.75 -20.62
CA ARG A 611 -1.09 -2.63 -20.83
C ARG A 611 -2.37 -1.85 -21.06
N PHE A 612 -2.55 -0.72 -20.37
CA PHE A 612 -3.69 0.17 -20.57
C PHE A 612 -3.64 0.81 -21.96
N LEU A 613 -2.49 1.33 -22.39
CA LEU A 613 -2.29 1.93 -23.72
C LEU A 613 -2.41 0.92 -24.87
N ASP A 614 -1.99 -0.34 -24.68
CA ASP A 614 -2.14 -1.41 -25.69
C ASP A 614 -3.60 -1.68 -26.08
N ARG A 615 -4.55 -1.36 -25.18
CA ARG A 615 -5.99 -1.50 -25.45
C ARG A 615 -6.58 -0.36 -26.27
N MET A 616 -5.76 0.62 -26.64
CA MET A 616 -6.16 1.84 -27.35
C MET A 616 -7.35 2.55 -26.70
N PRO A 617 -7.20 2.97 -25.43
CA PRO A 617 -8.25 3.64 -24.70
C PRO A 617 -8.53 5.01 -25.34
N TYR A 618 -9.73 5.56 -25.12
CA TYR A 618 -10.12 6.85 -25.68
C TYR A 618 -10.96 7.66 -24.69
N GLY A 619 -11.06 8.97 -24.94
CA GLY A 619 -11.83 9.91 -24.14
C GLY A 619 -11.08 10.49 -22.94
N GLU A 620 -11.70 11.50 -22.32
CA GLU A 620 -11.05 12.34 -21.30
C GLU A 620 -10.70 11.56 -20.02
N LYS A 621 -11.54 10.61 -19.61
CA LYS A 621 -11.25 9.76 -18.43
C LYS A 621 -9.95 8.98 -18.60
N ALA A 622 -9.74 8.36 -19.77
CA ALA A 622 -8.52 7.61 -20.05
C ALA A 622 -7.28 8.52 -20.06
N ARG A 623 -7.39 9.72 -20.63
CA ARG A 623 -6.33 10.74 -20.60
C ARG A 623 -5.97 11.11 -19.17
N GLN A 624 -6.97 11.39 -18.33
CA GLN A 624 -6.76 11.73 -16.94
C GLN A 624 -6.11 10.59 -16.13
N LEU A 625 -6.51 9.34 -16.36
CA LEU A 625 -5.89 8.18 -15.70
C LEU A 625 -4.41 8.05 -16.03
N VAL A 626 -4.03 8.21 -17.32
CA VAL A 626 -2.62 8.14 -17.74
C VAL A 626 -1.81 9.31 -17.16
N ILE A 627 -2.38 10.53 -17.13
CA ILE A 627 -1.75 11.69 -16.50
C ILE A 627 -1.53 11.44 -15.00
N ASN A 628 -2.53 10.91 -14.30
CA ASN A 628 -2.45 10.60 -12.87
C ASN A 628 -1.37 9.54 -12.59
N ALA A 629 -1.31 8.49 -13.42
CA ALA A 629 -0.30 7.44 -13.30
C ALA A 629 1.12 7.98 -13.52
N LEU A 630 1.33 8.80 -14.56
CA LEU A 630 2.61 9.43 -14.81
C LEU A 630 3.02 10.37 -13.66
N ASN A 631 2.10 11.21 -13.20
CA ASN A 631 2.36 12.12 -12.08
C ASN A 631 2.73 11.35 -10.80
N ALA A 632 2.07 10.23 -10.52
CA ALA A 632 2.41 9.38 -9.38
C ALA A 632 3.83 8.81 -9.49
N ILE A 633 4.25 8.35 -10.67
CA ILE A 633 5.63 7.89 -10.91
C ILE A 633 6.62 9.05 -10.74
N LEU A 634 6.33 10.23 -11.31
CA LEU A 634 7.22 11.39 -11.23
C LEU A 634 7.34 11.91 -9.79
N ASP A 635 6.25 11.93 -9.03
CA ASP A 635 6.26 12.32 -7.62
C ASP A 635 7.13 11.37 -6.78
N ALA A 636 7.00 10.05 -6.98
CA ALA A 636 7.89 9.06 -6.36
C ALA A 636 9.34 9.20 -6.85
N GLY A 637 9.53 9.46 -8.15
CA GLY A 637 10.82 9.68 -8.79
C GLY A 637 11.58 10.88 -8.22
N ARG A 638 10.88 11.93 -7.77
CA ARG A 638 11.52 13.09 -7.10
C ARG A 638 12.26 12.70 -5.83
N VAL A 639 11.72 11.79 -5.02
CA VAL A 639 12.40 11.29 -3.81
C VAL A 639 13.71 10.60 -4.17
N PHE A 640 13.72 9.88 -5.29
CA PHE A 640 14.90 9.18 -5.78
C PHE A 640 15.79 10.04 -6.67
N ASN A 641 15.38 11.24 -7.07
CA ASN A 641 16.00 12.03 -8.14
C ASN A 641 16.18 11.24 -9.45
N LEU A 642 15.15 10.49 -9.83
CA LEU A 642 15.07 9.70 -11.07
C LEU A 642 13.88 10.20 -11.92
N PHE A 643 13.87 9.83 -13.20
CA PHE A 643 12.78 10.06 -14.15
C PHE A 643 12.51 11.53 -14.48
N ARG A 644 13.51 12.39 -14.29
CA ARG A 644 13.36 13.86 -14.41
C ARG A 644 13.51 14.39 -15.83
N ARG A 645 14.21 13.67 -16.70
CA ARG A 645 14.43 14.06 -18.10
C ARG A 645 13.19 13.81 -18.94
N THR A 646 13.09 14.47 -20.08
CA THR A 646 12.20 14.10 -21.18
C THR A 646 12.79 12.89 -21.93
N PRO A 647 11.98 12.11 -22.68
CA PRO A 647 12.52 11.05 -23.51
C PRO A 647 13.57 11.53 -24.52
N LYS A 648 13.40 12.75 -25.06
CA LYS A 648 14.38 13.37 -25.94
C LYS A 648 15.73 13.56 -25.25
N GLU A 649 15.74 14.17 -24.06
CA GLU A 649 16.97 14.37 -23.27
C GLU A 649 17.63 13.04 -22.90
N TRP A 650 16.85 12.00 -22.58
CA TRP A 650 17.36 10.66 -22.31
C TRP A 650 18.09 10.07 -23.53
N TYR A 651 17.45 10.06 -24.70
CA TYR A 651 18.06 9.46 -25.90
C TYR A 651 19.22 10.28 -26.47
N LEU A 652 19.22 11.61 -26.32
CA LEU A 652 20.40 12.42 -26.65
C LEU A 652 21.58 12.10 -25.74
N ALA A 653 21.34 11.98 -24.43
CA ALA A 653 22.39 11.60 -23.48
C ALA A 653 22.95 10.19 -23.77
N LEU A 654 22.07 9.21 -24.04
CA LEU A 654 22.51 7.86 -24.44
C LEU A 654 23.30 7.86 -25.75
N LYS A 655 22.92 8.69 -26.72
CA LYS A 655 23.60 8.82 -28.01
C LYS A 655 25.04 9.28 -27.81
N ASP A 656 25.23 10.30 -26.98
CA ASP A 656 26.56 10.82 -26.62
C ASP A 656 27.35 9.78 -25.82
N MET A 657 26.70 9.11 -24.86
CA MET A 657 27.34 8.11 -24.00
C MET A 657 27.83 6.88 -24.77
N LYS A 658 27.02 6.37 -25.72
CA LYS A 658 27.38 5.21 -26.55
C LYS A 658 28.22 5.58 -27.77
N GLY A 659 28.59 6.85 -27.94
CA GLY A 659 29.45 7.31 -29.03
C GLY A 659 28.84 7.14 -30.42
N VAL A 660 27.52 7.28 -30.55
CA VAL A 660 26.84 7.17 -31.86
C VAL A 660 27.31 8.32 -32.77
N PRO A 661 27.87 8.03 -33.96
CA PRO A 661 28.62 8.99 -34.78
C PRO A 661 27.75 9.95 -35.59
N LEU A 662 26.44 10.01 -35.32
CA LEU A 662 25.47 10.86 -36.00
C LEU A 662 24.99 11.98 -35.07
N SER A 663 24.90 13.19 -35.59
CA SER A 663 24.22 14.31 -34.92
C SER A 663 22.69 14.15 -35.00
N GLU A 664 21.96 14.83 -34.10
CA GLU A 664 20.49 14.85 -34.15
C GLU A 664 19.99 15.35 -35.52
N ALA A 665 20.64 16.38 -36.08
CA ALA A 665 20.28 16.94 -37.38
C ALA A 665 20.45 15.93 -38.53
N GLU A 666 21.53 15.14 -38.51
CA GLU A 666 21.77 14.08 -39.49
C GLU A 666 20.74 12.96 -39.36
N ILE A 667 20.41 12.54 -38.13
CA ILE A 667 19.36 11.53 -37.91
C ILE A 667 18.02 12.01 -38.49
N LEU A 668 17.63 13.26 -38.20
CA LEU A 668 16.40 13.84 -38.74
C LEU A 668 16.43 13.99 -40.26
N SER A 669 17.58 14.33 -40.85
CA SER A 669 17.77 14.38 -42.31
C SER A 669 17.57 13.00 -42.94
N ARG A 670 18.18 11.95 -42.37
CA ARG A 670 18.02 10.56 -42.83
C ARG A 670 16.58 10.07 -42.71
N ILE A 671 15.88 10.45 -41.63
CA ILE A 671 14.46 10.15 -41.47
C ILE A 671 13.63 10.82 -42.57
N HIS A 672 13.94 12.07 -42.93
CA HIS A 672 13.29 12.79 -44.02
C HIS A 672 13.58 12.13 -45.39
N GLU A 673 14.84 11.81 -45.69
CA GLU A 673 15.22 11.06 -46.91
C GLU A 673 14.45 9.74 -47.02
N ARG A 674 14.30 9.03 -45.91
CA ARG A 674 13.52 7.79 -45.84
C ARG A 674 12.02 8.03 -46.09
N GLN A 675 11.44 9.09 -45.54
CA GLN A 675 10.04 9.46 -45.79
C GLN A 675 9.80 9.77 -47.28
N GLU A 676 10.71 10.50 -47.92
CA GLU A 676 10.69 10.77 -49.38
C GLU A 676 10.81 9.48 -50.21
N ALA A 677 11.66 8.54 -49.80
CA ALA A 677 11.75 7.23 -50.44
C ALA A 677 10.43 6.45 -50.33
N ARG A 678 9.80 6.44 -49.15
CA ARG A 678 8.48 5.82 -48.94
C ARG A 678 7.39 6.49 -49.76
N TYR A 679 7.38 7.82 -49.86
CA TYR A 679 6.44 8.58 -50.68
C TYR A 679 6.53 8.19 -52.16
N ARG A 680 7.76 8.01 -52.66
CA ARG A 680 8.03 7.53 -54.03
C ARG A 680 7.87 6.01 -54.20
N LYS A 681 7.48 5.28 -53.16
CA LYS A 681 7.37 3.81 -53.10
C LYS A 681 8.68 3.08 -53.39
N ASP A 682 9.82 3.71 -53.13
CA ASP A 682 11.14 3.10 -53.18
C ASP A 682 11.44 2.42 -51.84
N TRP A 683 10.94 1.19 -51.69
CA TRP A 683 11.08 0.41 -50.46
C TRP A 683 12.52 -0.01 -50.19
N VAL A 684 13.31 -0.24 -51.26
CA VAL A 684 14.72 -0.64 -51.14
C VAL A 684 15.52 0.50 -50.51
N ALA A 685 15.41 1.72 -51.03
CA ALA A 685 16.10 2.87 -50.45
C ALA A 685 15.63 3.16 -49.01
N ALA A 686 14.32 3.04 -48.74
CA ALA A 686 13.78 3.26 -47.39
C ALA A 686 14.30 2.23 -46.35
N ASP A 687 14.46 0.97 -46.75
CA ASP A 687 14.99 -0.09 -45.90
C ASP A 687 16.51 0.01 -45.73
N THR A 688 17.25 0.42 -46.77
CA THR A 688 18.68 0.72 -46.66
C THR A 688 18.93 1.80 -45.61
N ILE A 689 18.21 2.93 -45.67
CA ILE A 689 18.37 4.02 -44.69
C ILE A 689 18.02 3.55 -43.26
N ARG A 690 16.96 2.74 -43.09
CA ARG A 690 16.62 2.18 -41.77
C ARG A 690 17.76 1.30 -41.24
N LYS A 691 18.34 0.45 -42.09
CA LYS A 691 19.42 -0.45 -41.71
C LYS A 691 20.70 0.31 -41.36
N GLU A 692 21.08 1.32 -42.13
CA GLU A 692 22.23 2.19 -41.83
C GLU A 692 22.09 2.90 -40.47
N LEU A 693 20.88 3.40 -40.17
CA LEU A 693 20.59 4.00 -38.87
C LEU A 693 20.65 2.96 -37.74
N GLU A 694 20.10 1.76 -37.94
CA GLU A 694 20.14 0.69 -36.94
C GLU A 694 21.56 0.19 -36.68
N GLU A 695 22.38 0.04 -37.71
CA GLU A 695 23.81 -0.29 -37.62
C GLU A 695 24.60 0.79 -36.89
N SER A 696 24.18 2.05 -37.01
CA SER A 696 24.72 3.18 -36.24
C SER A 696 24.16 3.28 -34.82
N GLY A 697 23.30 2.36 -34.39
CA GLY A 697 22.72 2.33 -33.05
C GLY A 697 21.42 3.13 -32.88
N ILE A 698 20.75 3.51 -33.96
CA ILE A 698 19.48 4.26 -33.95
C ILE A 698 18.33 3.39 -34.45
N LEU A 699 17.32 3.17 -33.61
CA LEU A 699 16.10 2.45 -33.96
C LEU A 699 15.00 3.42 -34.38
N LEU A 700 14.32 3.13 -35.49
CA LEU A 700 13.21 3.94 -36.00
C LEU A 700 11.84 3.32 -35.71
N GLU A 701 10.95 4.11 -35.12
CA GLU A 701 9.54 3.76 -34.87
C GLU A 701 8.63 4.58 -35.77
N ASP A 702 7.96 3.90 -36.72
CA ASP A 702 7.01 4.54 -37.62
C ASP A 702 5.64 4.70 -36.95
N LYS A 703 5.10 5.92 -36.97
CA LYS A 703 3.75 6.29 -36.52
C LYS A 703 2.93 6.79 -37.72
N LYS A 704 1.65 7.09 -37.49
CA LYS A 704 0.69 7.44 -38.56
C LYS A 704 1.06 8.75 -39.29
N ASP A 705 1.71 9.67 -38.58
CA ASP A 705 1.99 11.05 -38.99
C ASP A 705 3.47 11.46 -38.84
N LYS A 706 4.29 10.63 -38.17
CA LYS A 706 5.72 10.88 -37.94
C LYS A 706 6.53 9.58 -37.84
N THR A 707 7.85 9.68 -37.95
CA THR A 707 8.79 8.62 -37.56
C THR A 707 9.61 9.15 -36.39
N ASP A 708 9.52 8.49 -35.24
CA ASP A 708 10.37 8.78 -34.09
C ASP A 708 11.61 7.88 -34.10
N TRP A 709 12.62 8.27 -33.33
CA TRP A 709 13.86 7.51 -33.20
C TRP A 709 14.26 7.34 -31.73
N LYS A 710 14.98 6.27 -31.44
CA LYS A 710 15.58 5.98 -30.13
C LYS A 710 16.97 5.38 -30.28
N VAL A 711 17.80 5.51 -29.25
CA VAL A 711 19.10 4.85 -29.21
C VAL A 711 18.91 3.38 -28.82
N LYS A 712 19.63 2.49 -29.49
CA LYS A 712 19.68 1.06 -29.16
C LYS A 712 20.42 0.87 -27.84
N VAL A 713 19.71 0.39 -26.82
CA VAL A 713 20.25 0.08 -25.49
C VAL A 713 20.93 -1.27 -25.48
#